data_AF-A0A5Q0UKN7-F1
#
_entry.id   AF-A0A5Q0UKN7-F1
#
_cell.length_a   1.000
_cell.length_b   1.000
_cell.length_c   1.000
_cell.angle_alpha   90.00
_cell.angle_beta   90.00
_cell.angle_gamma   90.00
#
_symmetry.space_group_name_H-M   'P 1'
#
loop_
_entity.id
_entity.type
_entity.pdbx_description
1 polymer ?
#
loop_
_entity_poly.entity_id
_entity_poly.type
_entity_poly.pdbx_seq_one_letter_code
_entity_poly.pdbx_strand_id
1 'polypeptide(L)'
;MIDFGGGKKASPGRAGELGFADIVGQTELKEALLTVAANDDLDGLLIQGEKGTAKSTAVRALAALLPDQTVVADCPYGCPPDEPDRQCEDCRDRTDPPTEQRPVPLVTLPLGATRERVVGTLSVADALAGDYEFDPGLLARANRGILYVDEVNLLDDHLVDVLLDAAASGTNRVERDGVSVAHPADFTLVGTMNPEEGELRPQLRDRFALQATVTGADDLDDRVAIIEQALAGDDGDRQTDVSDDERRTQLREARAGLSAVTLPPEFTTEIAELCRDAGVDGHRADIATARAARTLAALDGRAKVLESDVRRAAAMALPHRLRSRPFEDAPDASELLDDHFDDESADESERDETDADGDGDPSEADGEGGDDADGETADEESAGDTADEESAGDTSDGDEGQTQQPADDDGEDDAPSPPPGSEAGDAGDESGGESDEQTEGTPLVPGQSPTPVGESDAPDLSPPEAVAEGRAGGGRGSVSPAVDGEGARVRTQRADSDRQIDAAASVRAATARGNAGVDSRDLRQSVRERDSAVLVVFAVDASASMRPAMRAAKGTVLELLKDAYQERDEVAFVTFAGEGADVLLPPTDSVTLAARHLKDLPTGDRTPLPAGLRAAGDVIRRADPAASVVVLVTDGRANVADGSPTEATRDAAREIASRGSSVVVVDAGDDGDTGLTGLIADETDGRCVPLDALSAERIDAAAGAASTNEI
;
A
#
# COMPACT_ATOMS: atom_id res chain seq x y z
N MET A 1 -12.44 45.05 11.31
CA MET A 1 -13.84 45.35 11.73
C MET A 1 -14.77 45.19 10.53
N ILE A 2 -15.18 43.96 10.27
CA ILE A 2 -16.33 43.61 9.43
C ILE A 2 -17.33 42.99 10.40
N ASP A 3 -18.60 43.36 10.29
CA ASP A 3 -19.63 42.98 11.26
C ASP A 3 -20.11 41.54 10.95
N PHE A 4 -19.69 40.58 11.78
CA PHE A 4 -20.06 39.18 11.64
C PHE A 4 -21.49 38.95 12.13
N GLY A 5 -22.46 39.28 11.25
CA GLY A 5 -23.87 38.96 11.44
C GLY A 5 -24.06 37.47 11.76
N GLY A 6 -24.39 37.18 13.02
CA GLY A 6 -24.29 35.83 13.57
C GLY A 6 -25.32 34.84 13.02
N GLY A 7 -25.13 33.56 13.35
CA GLY A 7 -26.17 32.55 13.19
C GLY A 7 -26.23 31.83 11.85
N LYS A 8 -25.11 31.69 11.12
CA LYS A 8 -24.91 30.46 10.32
C LYS A 8 -24.68 29.30 11.30
N LYS A 9 -25.79 28.74 11.79
CA LYS A 9 -25.83 27.67 12.77
C LYS A 9 -24.95 26.49 12.33
N ALA A 10 -24.21 25.90 13.27
CA ALA A 10 -23.92 24.46 13.20
C ALA A 10 -25.25 23.70 13.11
N SER A 11 -25.26 22.56 12.42
CA SER A 11 -26.46 21.97 11.81
C SER A 11 -27.69 21.94 12.73
N PRO A 12 -28.82 22.56 12.38
CA PRO A 12 -30.10 22.01 12.80
C PRO A 12 -30.23 20.65 12.11
N GLY A 13 -30.44 19.58 12.88
CA GLY A 13 -30.66 18.24 12.33
C GLY A 13 -31.77 18.28 11.28
N ARG A 14 -31.48 17.80 10.08
CA ARG A 14 -32.44 17.80 8.97
C ARG A 14 -33.24 16.50 9.00
N ALA A 15 -34.46 16.58 9.54
CA ALA A 15 -35.51 15.64 9.19
C ALA A 15 -35.58 15.56 7.64
N GLY A 16 -35.33 14.37 7.11
CA GLY A 16 -35.09 14.14 5.68
C GLY A 16 -33.96 13.12 5.44
N GLU A 17 -32.84 13.24 6.16
CA GLU A 17 -31.69 12.34 6.00
C GLU A 17 -32.07 10.86 6.26
N LEU A 18 -31.51 9.97 5.43
CA LEU A 18 -31.83 8.54 5.39
C LEU A 18 -31.28 7.84 6.64
N GLY A 19 -32.05 6.92 7.24
CA GLY A 19 -31.58 6.10 8.37
C GLY A 19 -30.44 5.16 7.99
N PHE A 20 -29.79 4.56 8.99
CA PHE A 20 -28.76 3.53 8.77
C PHE A 20 -29.40 2.15 8.51
N ALA A 21 -30.54 1.88 9.15
CA ALA A 21 -31.41 0.74 8.82
C ALA A 21 -31.94 0.83 7.37
N ASP A 22 -32.46 2.00 6.96
CA ASP A 22 -33.06 2.33 5.65
C ASP A 22 -32.23 1.98 4.39
N ILE A 23 -30.91 1.78 4.53
CA ILE A 23 -30.02 1.44 3.42
C ILE A 23 -30.25 -0.03 3.05
N VAL A 24 -30.76 -0.28 1.84
CA VAL A 24 -31.02 -1.64 1.35
C VAL A 24 -29.69 -2.40 1.12
N GLY A 25 -29.61 -3.63 1.60
CA GLY A 25 -28.43 -4.49 1.47
C GLY A 25 -27.17 -3.93 2.14
N GLN A 26 -26.04 -4.07 1.46
CA GLN A 26 -24.72 -3.53 1.86
C GLN A 26 -24.23 -4.00 3.25
N THR A 27 -24.48 -5.27 3.61
CA THR A 27 -24.18 -5.85 4.93
C THR A 27 -22.73 -5.65 5.36
N GLU A 28 -21.77 -5.98 4.48
CA GLU A 28 -20.32 -5.81 4.71
C GLU A 28 -19.97 -4.35 5.03
N LEU A 29 -20.46 -3.40 4.22
CA LEU A 29 -20.26 -1.97 4.47
C LEU A 29 -20.88 -1.52 5.80
N LYS A 30 -22.09 -1.98 6.13
CA LYS A 30 -22.75 -1.66 7.41
C LYS A 30 -21.97 -2.21 8.60
N GLU A 31 -21.43 -3.43 8.48
CA GLU A 31 -20.62 -4.07 9.52
C GLU A 31 -19.28 -3.33 9.71
N ALA A 32 -18.56 -3.03 8.63
CA ALA A 32 -17.31 -2.28 8.68
C ALA A 32 -17.51 -0.86 9.24
N LEU A 33 -18.58 -0.16 8.82
CA LEU A 33 -18.95 1.16 9.34
C LEU A 33 -19.28 1.11 10.84
N LEU A 34 -20.02 0.10 11.32
CA LEU A 34 -20.25 -0.09 12.75
C LEU A 34 -18.96 -0.44 13.51
N THR A 35 -18.10 -1.28 12.94
CA THR A 35 -16.88 -1.76 13.58
C THR A 35 -15.92 -0.60 13.84
N VAL A 36 -15.63 0.22 12.83
CA VAL A 36 -14.82 1.44 13.03
C VAL A 36 -15.55 2.49 13.87
N ALA A 37 -16.89 2.56 13.84
CA ALA A 37 -17.66 3.43 14.73
C ALA A 37 -17.72 2.95 16.19
N ALA A 38 -17.40 1.69 16.50
CA ALA A 38 -17.41 1.14 17.85
C ALA A 38 -16.04 1.21 18.53
N ASN A 39 -14.96 1.41 17.78
CA ASN A 39 -13.59 1.38 18.28
C ASN A 39 -12.72 2.49 17.65
N ASP A 40 -12.44 3.52 18.45
CA ASP A 40 -11.63 4.67 18.04
C ASP A 40 -10.14 4.31 17.77
N ASP A 41 -9.65 3.12 18.18
CA ASP A 41 -8.30 2.60 17.84
C ASP A 41 -8.21 2.01 16.41
N LEU A 42 -9.30 1.99 15.63
CA LEU A 42 -9.26 1.55 14.24
C LEU A 42 -8.96 2.74 13.32
N ASP A 43 -7.71 2.78 12.83
CA ASP A 43 -7.07 3.87 12.07
C ASP A 43 -7.79 4.33 10.76
N GLY A 44 -8.89 3.68 10.37
CA GLY A 44 -9.79 4.15 9.32
C GLY A 44 -10.47 3.03 8.51
N LEU A 45 -11.43 3.42 7.69
CA LEU A 45 -12.15 2.55 6.74
C LEU A 45 -11.93 2.99 5.29
N LEU A 46 -11.56 2.03 4.44
CA LEU A 46 -11.54 2.18 2.98
C LEU A 46 -12.81 1.57 2.37
N ILE A 47 -13.51 2.32 1.53
CA ILE A 47 -14.76 1.89 0.88
C ILE A 47 -14.53 1.78 -0.63
N GLN A 48 -14.19 0.56 -1.08
CA GLN A 48 -13.96 0.22 -2.47
C GLN A 48 -15.28 -0.09 -3.18
N GLY A 49 -15.47 0.39 -4.41
CA GLY A 49 -16.63 0.02 -5.22
C GLY A 49 -16.99 1.02 -6.31
N GLU A 50 -18.02 0.73 -7.08
CA GLU A 50 -18.45 1.55 -8.21
C GLU A 50 -19.01 2.93 -7.82
N LYS A 51 -19.29 3.77 -8.83
CA LYS A 51 -19.96 5.06 -8.67
C LYS A 51 -21.48 4.89 -8.68
N GLY A 52 -22.14 5.38 -7.63
CA GLY A 52 -23.59 5.29 -7.45
C GLY A 52 -24.05 4.32 -6.36
N THR A 53 -23.16 3.50 -5.80
CA THR A 53 -23.46 2.48 -4.76
C THR A 53 -23.68 3.05 -3.35
N ALA A 54 -24.27 4.24 -3.24
CA ALA A 54 -24.66 4.92 -1.99
C ALA A 54 -23.55 5.14 -0.91
N LYS A 55 -22.27 4.86 -1.19
CA LYS A 55 -21.12 4.98 -0.25
C LYS A 55 -21.16 6.24 0.64
N SER A 56 -21.30 7.43 0.05
CA SER A 56 -21.34 8.69 0.81
C SER A 56 -22.63 8.91 1.61
N THR A 57 -23.73 8.22 1.27
CA THR A 57 -24.98 8.20 2.06
C THR A 57 -24.81 7.36 3.31
N ALA A 58 -24.18 6.18 3.21
CA ALA A 58 -23.93 5.29 4.35
C ALA A 58 -23.08 5.96 5.44
N VAL A 59 -22.03 6.71 5.06
CA VAL A 59 -21.21 7.46 6.02
C VAL A 59 -21.98 8.61 6.69
N ARG A 60 -22.96 9.23 6.00
CA ARG A 60 -23.84 10.26 6.60
C ARG A 60 -24.83 9.65 7.58
N ALA A 61 -25.46 8.53 7.21
CA ALA A 61 -26.35 7.79 8.09
C ALA A 61 -25.61 7.31 9.37
N LEU A 62 -24.37 6.83 9.24
CA LEU A 62 -23.52 6.50 10.39
C LEU A 62 -23.27 7.71 11.31
N ALA A 63 -22.97 8.89 10.76
CA ALA A 63 -22.76 10.09 11.56
C ALA A 63 -24.02 10.55 12.32
N ALA A 64 -25.22 10.28 11.78
CA ALA A 64 -26.50 10.50 12.45
C ALA A 64 -26.92 9.36 13.41
N LEU A 65 -26.20 8.23 13.39
CA LEU A 65 -26.35 7.11 14.31
C LEU A 65 -25.48 7.29 15.57
N LEU A 66 -24.30 7.90 15.43
CA LEU A 66 -23.37 8.12 16.55
C LEU A 66 -23.97 9.01 17.64
N PRO A 67 -23.63 8.77 18.93
CA PRO A 67 -24.16 9.54 20.05
C PRO A 67 -23.60 10.97 20.11
N ASP A 68 -24.44 11.93 20.52
CA ASP A 68 -24.03 13.28 20.88
C ASP A 68 -22.90 13.28 21.92
N GLN A 69 -21.85 14.04 21.66
CA GLN A 69 -20.68 14.17 22.52
C GLN A 69 -20.75 15.42 23.40
N THR A 70 -20.29 15.30 24.63
CA THR A 70 -19.95 16.46 25.46
C THR A 70 -18.71 17.16 24.91
N VAL A 71 -18.80 18.47 24.70
CA VAL A 71 -17.68 19.31 24.24
C VAL A 71 -17.57 20.58 25.08
N VAL A 72 -16.40 21.21 25.08
CA VAL A 72 -16.24 22.61 25.50
C VAL A 72 -16.91 23.53 24.48
N ALA A 73 -17.93 24.28 24.92
CA ALA A 73 -18.85 25.02 24.06
C ALA A 73 -18.20 26.19 23.30
N ASP A 74 -17.25 26.89 23.90
CA ASP A 74 -16.51 27.98 23.29
C ASP A 74 -15.19 27.54 22.62
N CYS A 75 -14.89 26.23 22.60
CA CYS A 75 -13.72 25.68 21.91
C CYS A 75 -13.99 25.47 20.40
N PRO A 76 -13.12 25.98 19.50
CA PRO A 76 -13.27 25.77 18.06
C PRO A 76 -12.98 24.33 17.62
N TYR A 77 -12.26 23.55 18.45
CA TYR A 77 -11.86 22.16 18.18
C TYR A 77 -12.82 21.11 18.78
N GLY A 78 -13.87 21.52 19.50
CA GLY A 78 -14.80 20.58 20.15
C GLY A 78 -14.16 19.69 21.24
N CYS A 79 -13.14 20.21 21.93
CA CYS A 79 -12.38 19.45 22.91
C CYS A 79 -13.27 18.78 23.99
N PRO A 80 -12.89 17.58 24.48
CA PRO A 80 -13.57 16.92 25.58
C PRO A 80 -13.33 17.69 26.89
N PRO A 81 -14.33 17.90 27.75
CA PRO A 81 -14.12 18.59 29.03
C PRO A 81 -13.37 17.75 30.06
N ASP A 82 -13.51 16.42 30.03
CA ASP A 82 -13.01 15.51 31.07
C ASP A 82 -11.71 14.77 30.70
N GLU A 83 -11.13 15.00 29.51
CA GLU A 83 -9.93 14.31 29.00
C GLU A 83 -8.79 15.30 28.67
N PRO A 84 -8.01 15.79 29.66
CA PRO A 84 -7.02 16.87 29.47
C PRO A 84 -5.93 16.62 28.43
N ASP A 85 -5.54 15.37 28.21
CA ASP A 85 -4.52 15.02 27.21
C ASP A 85 -5.01 15.29 25.78
N ARG A 86 -6.33 15.20 25.54
CA ARG A 86 -7.01 15.43 24.26
C ARG A 86 -7.56 16.85 24.10
N GLN A 87 -7.24 17.74 25.03
CA GLN A 87 -7.61 19.17 24.98
C GLN A 87 -6.55 19.99 24.23
N CYS A 88 -6.99 21.10 23.61
CA CYS A 88 -6.06 22.16 23.20
C CYS A 88 -5.51 22.89 24.44
N GLU A 89 -4.41 23.62 24.26
CA GLU A 89 -3.73 24.40 25.31
C GLU A 89 -4.71 25.32 26.05
N ASP A 90 -5.53 26.09 25.32
CA ASP A 90 -6.55 26.98 25.89
C ASP A 90 -7.60 26.25 26.76
N CYS A 91 -7.88 24.98 26.51
CA CYS A 91 -8.83 24.21 27.31
C CYS A 91 -8.18 23.56 28.53
N ARG A 92 -6.94 23.09 28.39
CA ARG A 92 -6.18 22.39 29.45
C ARG A 92 -5.91 23.27 30.68
N ASP A 93 -5.75 24.57 30.47
CA ASP A 93 -5.53 25.55 31.54
C ASP A 93 -6.83 25.99 32.27
N ARG A 94 -8.01 25.49 31.87
CA ARG A 94 -9.31 25.92 32.40
C ARG A 94 -9.86 24.95 33.44
N THR A 95 -10.13 25.47 34.64
CA THR A 95 -10.62 24.66 35.78
C THR A 95 -12.11 24.29 35.70
N ASP A 96 -12.90 25.00 34.88
CA ASP A 96 -14.34 24.78 34.69
C ASP A 96 -14.78 25.40 33.33
N PRO A 97 -14.52 24.72 32.20
CA PRO A 97 -14.92 25.20 30.88
C PRO A 97 -16.44 24.97 30.65
N PRO A 98 -17.16 25.89 29.98
CA PRO A 98 -18.58 25.71 29.71
C PRO A 98 -18.79 24.57 28.71
N THR A 99 -19.74 23.69 28.98
CA THR A 99 -20.01 22.49 28.16
C THR A 99 -21.35 22.53 27.44
N GLU A 100 -21.41 21.86 26.28
CA GLU A 100 -22.66 21.55 25.58
C GLU A 100 -22.58 20.18 24.88
N GLN A 101 -23.73 19.62 24.50
CA GLN A 101 -23.78 18.46 23.61
C GLN A 101 -23.68 18.91 22.15
N ARG A 102 -22.89 18.20 21.34
CA ARG A 102 -22.87 18.33 19.87
C ARG A 102 -22.95 16.96 19.20
N PRO A 103 -23.59 16.84 18.03
CA PRO A 103 -23.48 15.64 17.21
C PRO A 103 -22.05 15.47 16.71
N VAL A 104 -21.67 14.23 16.38
CA VAL A 104 -20.34 13.91 15.88
C VAL A 104 -20.07 14.66 14.56
N PRO A 105 -18.94 15.36 14.42
CA PRO A 105 -18.66 16.10 13.19
C PRO A 105 -18.31 15.15 12.04
N LEU A 106 -19.06 15.25 10.94
CA LEU A 106 -18.71 14.65 9.66
C LEU A 106 -18.18 15.74 8.72
N VAL A 107 -16.89 15.66 8.38
CA VAL A 107 -16.20 16.63 7.52
C VAL A 107 -15.82 15.98 6.20
N THR A 108 -16.26 16.55 5.09
CA THR A 108 -15.83 16.13 3.75
C THR A 108 -14.60 16.91 3.30
N LEU A 109 -13.53 16.19 2.96
CA LEU A 109 -12.37 16.70 2.24
C LEU A 109 -12.65 16.68 0.73
N PRO A 110 -12.69 17.83 0.03
CA PRO A 110 -12.75 17.86 -1.43
C PRO A 110 -11.35 17.60 -2.01
N LEU A 111 -11.25 16.84 -3.10
CA LEU A 111 -9.98 16.50 -3.78
C LEU A 111 -9.04 17.70 -3.97
N GLY A 112 -9.55 18.79 -4.55
CA GLY A 112 -8.81 20.05 -4.76
C GLY A 112 -8.69 20.94 -3.51
N ALA A 113 -8.52 20.38 -2.31
CA ALA A 113 -8.28 21.14 -1.10
C ALA A 113 -6.81 21.61 -1.06
N THR A 114 -6.57 22.91 -0.87
CA THR A 114 -5.21 23.38 -0.54
C THR A 114 -4.81 22.87 0.84
N ARG A 115 -3.53 22.54 1.06
CA ARG A 115 -3.01 22.16 2.40
C ARG A 115 -3.43 23.14 3.49
N GLU A 116 -3.40 24.44 3.18
CA GLU A 116 -3.88 25.55 4.03
C GLU A 116 -5.34 25.41 4.47
N ARG A 117 -6.23 24.90 3.61
CA ARG A 117 -7.62 24.60 3.98
C ARG A 117 -7.73 23.34 4.85
N VAL A 118 -6.82 22.37 4.69
CA VAL A 118 -6.79 21.13 5.47
C VAL A 118 -6.27 21.38 6.89
N VAL A 119 -5.07 21.94 7.02
CA VAL A 119 -4.39 22.16 8.32
C VAL A 119 -4.77 23.46 9.01
N GLY A 120 -5.29 24.45 8.28
CA GLY A 120 -5.50 25.81 8.77
C GLY A 120 -4.39 26.77 8.33
N THR A 121 -4.53 28.05 8.68
CA THR A 121 -3.58 29.10 8.29
C THR A 121 -3.22 30.03 9.43
N LEU A 122 -2.02 30.62 9.34
CA LEU A 122 -1.54 31.68 10.22
C LEU A 122 -1.44 32.97 9.40
N SER A 123 -1.95 34.09 9.93
CA SER A 123 -1.86 35.37 9.23
C SER A 123 -0.44 35.96 9.33
N VAL A 124 0.27 35.97 8.21
CA VAL A 124 1.64 36.52 8.10
C VAL A 124 1.67 38.02 8.47
N ALA A 125 0.60 38.76 8.17
CA ALA A 125 0.54 40.20 8.46
C ALA A 125 0.50 40.49 9.97
N ASP A 126 -0.24 39.66 10.72
CA ASP A 126 -0.49 39.87 12.14
C ASP A 126 0.60 39.17 12.99
N ALA A 127 1.13 38.03 12.53
CA ALA A 127 2.36 37.44 13.08
C ALA A 127 3.57 38.41 13.03
N LEU A 128 3.69 39.23 11.98
CA LEU A 128 4.70 40.31 11.88
C LEU A 128 4.41 41.51 12.81
N ALA A 129 3.19 41.66 13.33
CA ALA A 129 2.83 42.64 14.36
C ALA A 129 3.06 42.11 15.79
N GLY A 130 3.13 40.78 15.96
CA GLY A 130 3.28 40.09 17.26
C GLY A 130 1.99 39.46 17.78
N ASP A 131 0.86 39.68 17.12
CA ASP A 131 -0.46 39.12 17.44
C ASP A 131 -0.84 38.11 16.34
N TYR A 132 -0.64 36.80 16.52
CA TYR A 132 -1.02 35.82 15.49
C TYR A 132 -2.44 35.28 15.69
N GLU A 133 -3.28 35.38 14.65
CA GLU A 133 -4.58 34.69 14.58
C GLU A 133 -4.44 33.44 13.68
N PHE A 134 -4.96 32.30 14.16
CA PHE A 134 -4.98 31.02 13.47
C PHE A 134 -6.39 30.71 12.98
N ASP A 135 -6.59 30.52 11.67
CA ASP A 135 -7.86 30.08 11.08
C ASP A 135 -7.89 28.54 11.01
N PRO A 136 -8.73 27.84 11.80
CA PRO A 136 -8.68 26.39 11.91
C PRO A 136 -9.19 25.68 10.64
N GLY A 137 -8.37 24.76 10.11
CA GLY A 137 -8.66 24.01 8.88
C GLY A 137 -9.78 22.97 8.99
N LEU A 138 -9.82 22.04 8.04
CA LEU A 138 -10.73 20.90 8.07
C LEU A 138 -10.40 19.91 9.19
N LEU A 139 -9.11 19.68 9.50
CA LEU A 139 -8.68 18.78 10.57
C LEU A 139 -9.20 19.23 11.95
N ALA A 140 -9.15 20.54 12.22
CA ALA A 140 -9.70 21.14 13.44
C ALA A 140 -11.20 20.89 13.63
N ARG A 141 -11.94 20.72 12.52
CA ARG A 141 -13.39 20.52 12.50
C ARG A 141 -13.77 19.04 12.50
N ALA A 142 -12.85 18.16 12.11
CA ALA A 142 -13.02 16.71 12.11
C ALA A 142 -12.67 16.08 13.48
N ASN A 143 -12.03 16.84 14.38
CA ASN A 143 -11.64 16.38 15.71
C ASN A 143 -12.81 15.75 16.48
N ARG A 144 -12.58 14.57 17.03
CA ARG A 144 -13.54 13.63 17.64
C ARG A 144 -14.69 13.22 16.71
N GLY A 145 -14.44 13.13 15.40
CA GLY A 145 -15.43 12.66 14.43
C GLY A 145 -14.83 12.03 13.18
N ILE A 146 -15.55 12.16 12.06
CA ILE A 146 -15.26 11.45 10.80
C ILE A 146 -14.73 12.44 9.76
N LEU A 147 -13.54 12.16 9.24
CA LEU A 147 -13.01 12.82 8.04
C LEU A 147 -13.28 11.93 6.82
N TYR A 148 -14.33 12.30 6.06
CA TYR A 148 -14.69 11.63 4.82
C TYR A 148 -13.89 12.19 3.64
N VAL A 149 -13.30 11.32 2.84
CA VAL A 149 -12.64 11.65 1.58
C VAL A 149 -13.28 10.85 0.46
N ASP A 150 -13.76 11.54 -0.58
CA ASP A 150 -14.16 10.88 -1.82
C ASP A 150 -12.93 10.69 -2.72
N GLU A 151 -12.80 9.51 -3.34
CA GLU A 151 -11.74 9.20 -4.32
C GLU A 151 -10.31 9.39 -3.76
N VAL A 152 -9.97 8.72 -2.65
CA VAL A 152 -8.64 8.85 -1.97
C VAL A 152 -7.43 8.55 -2.86
N ASN A 153 -7.62 7.74 -3.90
CA ASN A 153 -6.60 7.46 -4.93
C ASN A 153 -6.21 8.72 -5.74
N LEU A 154 -7.05 9.75 -5.77
CA LEU A 154 -6.85 11.01 -6.50
C LEU A 154 -6.37 12.17 -5.61
N LEU A 155 -6.00 11.93 -4.35
CA LEU A 155 -5.40 12.95 -3.48
C LEU A 155 -3.95 13.29 -3.90
N ASP A 156 -3.62 14.57 -3.78
CA ASP A 156 -2.24 15.06 -3.85
C ASP A 156 -1.38 14.48 -2.70
N ASP A 157 -0.15 14.06 -3.02
CA ASP A 157 0.85 13.49 -2.10
C ASP A 157 0.98 14.30 -0.80
N HIS A 158 1.14 15.62 -0.94
CA HIS A 158 1.37 16.56 0.15
C HIS A 158 0.15 16.78 1.09
N LEU A 159 -1.01 16.25 0.73
CA LEU A 159 -2.19 16.14 1.59
C LEU A 159 -2.23 14.77 2.28
N VAL A 160 -1.89 13.69 1.56
CA VAL A 160 -1.82 12.33 2.10
C VAL A 160 -0.90 12.29 3.32
N ASP A 161 0.35 12.74 3.20
CA ASP A 161 1.31 12.75 4.32
C ASP A 161 0.72 13.42 5.58
N VAL A 162 0.14 14.60 5.39
CA VAL A 162 -0.47 15.44 6.44
C VAL A 162 -1.67 14.77 7.10
N LEU A 163 -2.50 14.06 6.33
CA LEU A 163 -3.66 13.33 6.85
C LEU A 163 -3.21 12.14 7.71
N LEU A 164 -2.17 11.43 7.28
CA LEU A 164 -1.67 10.24 7.96
C LEU A 164 -0.88 10.60 9.23
N ASP A 165 -0.10 11.69 9.21
CA ASP A 165 0.57 12.25 10.40
C ASP A 165 -0.45 12.70 11.47
N ALA A 166 -1.52 13.39 11.05
CA ALA A 166 -2.57 13.84 11.97
C ALA A 166 -3.33 12.64 12.56
N ALA A 167 -3.76 11.68 11.72
CA ALA A 167 -4.43 10.46 12.15
C ALA A 167 -3.53 9.49 12.95
N ALA A 168 -2.19 9.63 12.89
CA ALA A 168 -1.26 8.82 13.69
C ALA A 168 -0.88 9.46 15.03
N SER A 169 -1.00 10.78 15.16
CA SER A 169 -0.60 11.52 16.37
C SER A 169 -1.75 12.07 17.19
N GLY A 170 -2.99 12.02 16.67
CA GLY A 170 -4.15 12.70 17.29
C GLY A 170 -4.04 14.23 17.28
N THR A 171 -3.06 14.79 16.56
CA THR A 171 -2.77 16.23 16.58
C THR A 171 -2.41 16.75 15.19
N ASN A 172 -2.90 17.94 14.87
CA ASN A 172 -2.45 18.69 13.70
C ASN A 172 -1.49 19.79 14.16
N ARG A 173 -0.32 19.89 13.53
CA ARG A 173 0.67 20.94 13.80
C ARG A 173 0.94 21.78 12.55
N VAL A 174 0.87 23.10 12.72
CA VAL A 174 1.10 24.09 11.67
C VAL A 174 2.28 24.97 12.07
N GLU A 175 3.38 24.83 11.33
CA GLU A 175 4.60 25.61 11.55
C GLU A 175 4.86 26.52 10.34
N ARG A 176 4.83 27.84 10.55
CA ARG A 176 5.16 28.86 9.55
C ARG A 176 5.73 30.12 10.19
N ASP A 177 6.68 30.76 9.49
CA ASP A 177 7.22 32.09 9.81
C ASP A 177 7.75 32.27 11.26
N GLY A 178 8.17 31.16 11.89
CA GLY A 178 8.67 31.12 13.27
C GLY A 178 7.61 30.86 14.34
N VAL A 179 6.33 30.73 13.96
CA VAL A 179 5.22 30.33 14.83
C VAL A 179 4.90 28.84 14.60
N SER A 180 4.67 28.11 15.69
CA SER A 180 4.19 26.73 15.69
C SER A 180 2.89 26.68 16.51
N VAL A 181 1.81 26.20 15.90
CA VAL A 181 0.52 25.98 16.56
C VAL A 181 0.16 24.50 16.44
N ALA A 182 -0.26 23.89 17.54
CA ALA A 182 -0.76 22.51 17.57
C ALA A 182 -2.17 22.47 18.17
N HIS A 183 -3.04 21.63 17.61
CA HIS A 183 -4.37 21.38 18.17
C HIS A 183 -4.78 19.90 18.03
N PRO A 184 -5.71 19.41 18.86
CA PRO A 184 -6.28 18.06 18.71
C PRO A 184 -6.89 17.85 17.32
N ALA A 185 -6.66 16.68 16.77
CA ALA A 185 -7.16 16.22 15.48
C ALA A 185 -7.33 14.69 15.51
N ASP A 186 -7.99 14.17 16.55
CA ASP A 186 -8.44 12.77 16.58
C ASP A 186 -9.57 12.60 15.57
N PHE A 187 -9.44 11.79 14.52
CA PHE A 187 -10.56 11.52 13.62
C PHE A 187 -10.48 10.13 12.99
N THR A 188 -11.65 9.53 12.76
CA THR A 188 -11.78 8.36 11.91
C THR A 188 -11.64 8.81 10.44
N LEU A 189 -10.61 8.32 9.75
CA LEU A 189 -10.49 8.51 8.30
C LEU A 189 -11.42 7.53 7.57
N VAL A 190 -12.32 8.04 6.73
CA VAL A 190 -13.18 7.21 5.88
C VAL A 190 -12.97 7.62 4.42
N GLY A 191 -12.26 6.79 3.67
CA GLY A 191 -11.97 7.03 2.26
C GLY A 191 -12.87 6.22 1.33
N THR A 192 -13.30 6.76 0.19
CA THR A 192 -13.81 5.95 -0.93
C THR A 192 -12.78 5.85 -2.04
N MET A 193 -12.80 4.76 -2.81
CA MET A 193 -12.10 4.70 -4.09
C MET A 193 -12.91 3.95 -5.16
N ASN A 194 -12.58 4.20 -6.43
CA ASN A 194 -12.95 3.36 -7.57
C ASN A 194 -11.65 2.69 -8.07
N PRO A 195 -11.52 1.35 -8.06
CA PRO A 195 -10.29 0.67 -8.51
C PRO A 195 -9.99 0.87 -10.01
N GLU A 196 -10.97 1.30 -10.82
CA GLU A 196 -10.72 1.69 -12.22
C GLU A 196 -9.90 2.98 -12.36
N GLU A 197 -9.87 3.82 -11.32
CA GLU A 197 -9.30 5.17 -11.36
C GLU A 197 -7.88 5.25 -10.75
N GLY A 198 -7.29 4.10 -10.44
CA GLY A 198 -5.91 3.96 -9.98
C GLY A 198 -5.77 3.14 -8.69
N GLU A 199 -4.58 2.58 -8.50
CA GLU A 199 -4.21 1.84 -7.28
C GLU A 199 -4.05 2.78 -6.08
N LEU A 200 -4.33 2.26 -4.88
CA LEU A 200 -4.14 3.02 -3.65
C LEU A 200 -2.65 3.10 -3.26
N ARG A 201 -2.17 4.31 -2.98
CA ARG A 201 -0.78 4.56 -2.57
C ARG A 201 -0.41 3.72 -1.33
N PRO A 202 0.78 3.08 -1.28
CA PRO A 202 1.17 2.19 -0.17
C PRO A 202 1.01 2.79 1.24
N GLN A 203 1.25 4.10 1.39
CA GLN A 203 1.11 4.83 2.65
C GLN A 203 -0.34 4.88 3.16
N LEU A 204 -1.30 5.08 2.26
CA LEU A 204 -2.75 5.01 2.57
C LEU A 204 -3.15 3.56 2.84
N ARG A 205 -2.70 2.66 1.96
CA ARG A 205 -3.03 1.23 1.94
C ARG A 205 -2.74 0.53 3.27
N ASP A 206 -1.59 0.81 3.87
CA ASP A 206 -1.21 0.24 5.16
C ASP A 206 -1.79 1.00 6.37
N ARG A 207 -2.25 2.25 6.21
CA ARG A 207 -2.84 3.02 7.32
C ARG A 207 -4.31 2.69 7.55
N PHE A 208 -5.11 2.43 6.52
CA PHE A 208 -6.50 2.00 6.71
C PHE A 208 -6.54 0.69 7.51
N ALA A 209 -7.27 0.67 8.62
CA ALA A 209 -7.40 -0.53 9.43
C ALA A 209 -8.23 -1.58 8.66
N LEU A 210 -9.40 -1.17 8.16
CA LEU A 210 -10.34 -2.02 7.45
C LEU A 210 -10.63 -1.51 6.03
N GLN A 211 -11.03 -2.42 5.15
CA GLN A 211 -11.66 -2.16 3.87
C GLN A 211 -13.04 -2.85 3.83
N ALA A 212 -13.98 -2.26 3.10
CA ALA A 212 -15.26 -2.85 2.73
C ALA A 212 -15.51 -2.67 1.24
N THR A 213 -16.10 -3.67 0.61
CA THR A 213 -16.42 -3.76 -0.81
C THR A 213 -17.88 -3.41 -1.02
N VAL A 214 -18.18 -2.63 -2.07
CA VAL A 214 -19.54 -2.15 -2.35
C VAL A 214 -19.86 -2.29 -3.83
N THR A 215 -20.38 -3.46 -4.17
CA THR A 215 -20.99 -3.77 -5.47
C THR A 215 -22.35 -3.07 -5.63
N GLY A 216 -22.88 -3.06 -6.85
CA GLY A 216 -24.30 -2.78 -7.08
C GLY A 216 -25.17 -3.94 -6.57
N ALA A 217 -26.40 -3.65 -6.14
CA ALA A 217 -27.36 -4.72 -5.85
C ALA A 217 -27.73 -5.44 -7.17
N ASP A 218 -27.50 -6.76 -7.22
CA ASP A 218 -27.87 -7.59 -8.37
C ASP A 218 -29.34 -8.02 -8.32
N ASP A 219 -29.87 -8.26 -7.13
CA ASP A 219 -31.27 -8.69 -6.94
C ASP A 219 -32.28 -7.64 -7.41
N LEU A 220 -33.40 -8.10 -7.97
CA LEU A 220 -34.40 -7.23 -8.55
C LEU A 220 -35.23 -6.49 -7.48
N ASP A 221 -35.59 -7.16 -6.39
CA ASP A 221 -36.44 -6.59 -5.35
C ASP A 221 -35.65 -5.59 -4.49
N ASP A 222 -34.37 -5.88 -4.18
CA ASP A 222 -33.45 -4.89 -3.59
C ASP A 222 -33.31 -3.64 -4.47
N ARG A 223 -33.13 -3.82 -5.79
CA ARG A 223 -33.04 -2.68 -6.72
C ARG A 223 -34.33 -1.88 -6.82
N VAL A 224 -35.49 -2.53 -6.75
CA VAL A 224 -36.79 -1.85 -6.69
C VAL A 224 -36.90 -1.06 -5.38
N ALA A 225 -36.56 -1.66 -4.24
CA ALA A 225 -36.56 -0.99 -2.95
C ALA A 225 -35.64 0.25 -2.95
N ILE A 226 -34.41 0.15 -3.49
CA ILE A 226 -33.49 1.30 -3.65
C ILE A 226 -34.12 2.42 -4.48
N ILE A 227 -34.81 2.09 -5.58
CA ILE A 227 -35.47 3.07 -6.45
C ILE A 227 -36.67 3.73 -5.75
N GLU A 228 -37.51 2.96 -5.05
CA GLU A 228 -38.66 3.49 -4.31
C GLU A 228 -38.19 4.38 -3.14
N GLN A 229 -37.20 3.94 -2.37
CA GLN A 229 -36.57 4.69 -1.28
C GLN A 229 -35.97 6.03 -1.77
N ALA A 230 -35.27 6.02 -2.91
CA ALA A 230 -34.69 7.23 -3.51
C ALA A 230 -35.73 8.19 -4.12
N LEU A 231 -36.88 7.67 -4.57
CA LEU A 231 -37.97 8.49 -5.12
C LEU A 231 -38.97 8.99 -4.07
N ALA A 232 -38.99 8.41 -2.87
CA ALA A 232 -39.88 8.82 -1.77
C ALA A 232 -39.62 10.24 -1.24
N GLY A 233 -38.42 10.79 -1.45
CA GLY A 233 -38.06 12.17 -1.14
C GLY A 233 -37.92 12.50 0.36
N ASP A 234 -37.97 13.80 0.68
CA ASP A 234 -37.89 14.38 2.04
C ASP A 234 -39.28 14.61 2.67
N ASP A 235 -40.37 14.35 1.94
CA ASP A 235 -41.74 14.74 2.34
C ASP A 235 -42.36 13.86 3.45
N GLY A 236 -41.59 12.89 3.99
CA GLY A 236 -41.96 12.10 5.15
C GLY A 236 -41.30 12.61 6.43
N ASP A 237 -42.09 12.74 7.50
CA ASP A 237 -41.57 12.83 8.87
C ASP A 237 -40.96 11.46 9.22
N ARG A 238 -39.68 11.26 8.82
CA ARG A 238 -38.88 10.05 9.08
C ARG A 238 -38.63 9.93 10.58
N GLN A 239 -39.65 9.49 11.29
CA GLN A 239 -39.58 9.09 12.69
C GLN A 239 -38.49 8.03 12.82
N THR A 240 -37.53 8.25 13.72
CA THR A 240 -36.40 7.36 13.97
C THR A 240 -36.87 5.91 14.05
N ASP A 241 -36.38 5.08 13.12
CA ASP A 241 -36.80 3.67 13.09
C ASP A 241 -36.25 2.93 14.30
N VAL A 242 -36.99 1.92 14.76
CA VAL A 242 -36.66 1.13 15.96
C VAL A 242 -35.30 0.45 15.78
N SER A 243 -35.02 -0.06 14.58
CA SER A 243 -33.73 -0.69 14.25
C SER A 243 -32.56 0.30 14.30
N ASP A 244 -32.82 1.58 14.02
CA ASP A 244 -31.83 2.64 14.14
C ASP A 244 -31.49 2.90 15.62
N ASP A 245 -32.49 2.99 16.51
CA ASP A 245 -32.25 3.15 17.97
C ASP A 245 -31.67 1.89 18.64
N GLU A 246 -31.98 0.69 18.16
CA GLU A 246 -31.28 -0.56 18.50
C GLU A 246 -29.78 -0.44 18.15
N ARG A 247 -29.45 -0.03 16.91
CA ARG A 247 -28.07 0.18 16.45
C ARG A 247 -27.34 1.28 17.23
N ARG A 248 -28.02 2.36 17.66
CA ARG A 248 -27.45 3.38 18.57
C ARG A 248 -27.16 2.81 19.97
N THR A 249 -27.95 1.85 20.42
CA THR A 249 -27.77 1.20 21.74
C THR A 249 -26.60 0.23 21.68
N GLN A 250 -26.58 -0.64 20.66
CA GLN A 250 -25.48 -1.54 20.34
C GLN A 250 -24.13 -0.81 20.27
N LEU A 251 -24.03 0.33 19.57
CA LEU A 251 -22.81 1.13 19.50
C LEU A 251 -22.34 1.69 20.85
N ARG A 252 -23.27 2.08 21.73
CA ARG A 252 -22.94 2.61 23.07
C ARG A 252 -22.45 1.49 23.99
N GLU A 253 -23.12 0.35 23.96
CA GLU A 253 -22.78 -0.82 24.77
C GLU A 253 -21.46 -1.44 24.32
N ALA A 254 -21.23 -1.56 23.01
CA ALA A 254 -19.95 -1.99 22.44
C ALA A 254 -18.80 -1.05 22.84
N ARG A 255 -18.95 0.27 22.66
CA ARG A 255 -17.94 1.27 23.08
C ARG A 255 -17.62 1.20 24.57
N ALA A 256 -18.62 0.94 25.43
CA ALA A 256 -18.42 0.82 26.87
C ALA A 256 -17.81 -0.53 27.30
N GLY A 257 -18.13 -1.62 26.60
CA GLY A 257 -17.68 -2.98 26.90
C GLY A 257 -16.35 -3.39 26.26
N LEU A 258 -15.91 -2.68 25.20
CA LEU A 258 -14.75 -3.05 24.38
C LEU A 258 -13.45 -3.30 25.17
N SER A 259 -13.22 -2.58 26.27
CA SER A 259 -12.04 -2.77 27.13
C SER A 259 -12.06 -4.08 27.93
N ALA A 260 -13.24 -4.67 28.15
CA ALA A 260 -13.43 -5.94 28.85
C ALA A 260 -13.42 -7.16 27.92
N VAL A 261 -13.57 -6.97 26.60
CA VAL A 261 -13.57 -8.09 25.63
C VAL A 261 -12.18 -8.72 25.56
N THR A 262 -12.10 -10.00 25.88
CA THR A 262 -10.86 -10.78 25.86
C THR A 262 -10.62 -11.36 24.48
N LEU A 263 -9.48 -11.03 23.87
CA LEU A 263 -8.91 -11.83 22.78
C LEU A 263 -8.10 -12.98 23.42
N PRO A 264 -8.46 -14.24 23.14
CA PRO A 264 -7.76 -15.41 23.67
C PRO A 264 -6.39 -15.65 23.02
N PRO A 265 -5.47 -16.38 23.68
CA PRO A 265 -4.18 -16.75 23.10
C PRO A 265 -4.28 -17.60 21.83
N GLU A 266 -5.30 -18.47 21.73
CA GLU A 266 -5.57 -19.28 20.54
C GLU A 266 -5.76 -18.38 19.29
N PHE A 267 -6.82 -17.56 19.29
CA PHE A 267 -7.11 -16.58 18.24
C PHE A 267 -6.01 -15.51 18.05
N THR A 268 -5.13 -15.28 19.04
CA THR A 268 -3.96 -14.39 18.87
C THR A 268 -2.85 -15.03 18.02
N THR A 269 -2.74 -16.37 18.05
CA THR A 269 -1.74 -17.13 17.29
C THR A 269 -2.22 -17.30 15.85
N GLU A 270 -3.46 -17.76 15.68
CA GLU A 270 -4.20 -17.87 14.42
C GLU A 270 -4.13 -16.58 13.59
N ILE A 271 -4.43 -15.41 14.19
CA ILE A 271 -4.31 -14.11 13.51
C ILE A 271 -2.90 -13.86 12.96
N ALA A 272 -1.85 -14.23 13.69
CA ALA A 272 -0.47 -14.01 13.28
C ALA A 272 -0.02 -14.99 12.19
N GLU A 273 -0.55 -16.21 12.18
CA GLU A 273 -0.30 -17.23 11.16
C GLU A 273 -1.04 -16.88 9.85
N LEU A 274 -2.32 -16.52 9.93
CA LEU A 274 -3.11 -15.97 8.82
C LEU A 274 -2.46 -14.72 8.19
N CYS A 275 -2.04 -13.73 8.99
CA CYS A 275 -1.41 -12.51 8.47
C CYS A 275 -0.04 -12.78 7.82
N ARG A 276 0.69 -13.77 8.33
CA ARG A 276 1.98 -14.24 7.80
C ARG A 276 1.80 -14.93 6.45
N ASP A 277 0.87 -15.85 6.34
CA ASP A 277 0.70 -16.68 5.14
C ASP A 277 -0.02 -15.92 4.01
N ALA A 278 -0.87 -14.94 4.37
CA ALA A 278 -1.33 -13.88 3.47
C ALA A 278 -0.20 -12.96 2.95
N GLY A 279 1.03 -13.08 3.46
CA GLY A 279 2.22 -12.40 2.95
C GLY A 279 2.26 -10.88 3.18
N VAL A 280 1.59 -10.40 4.25
CA VAL A 280 1.49 -8.97 4.56
C VAL A 280 2.71 -8.48 5.35
N ASP A 281 3.16 -7.24 5.10
CA ASP A 281 4.33 -6.67 5.80
C ASP A 281 4.00 -6.10 7.18
N GLY A 282 4.54 -6.73 8.22
CA GLY A 282 4.57 -6.17 9.57
C GLY A 282 3.21 -6.13 10.28
N HIS A 283 3.24 -5.77 11.57
CA HIS A 283 2.18 -6.09 12.52
C HIS A 283 0.88 -5.27 12.42
N ARG A 284 0.70 -4.49 11.36
CA ARG A 284 -0.50 -3.65 11.17
C ARG A 284 -1.72 -4.44 10.73
N ALA A 285 -1.54 -5.55 10.02
CA ALA A 285 -2.62 -6.50 9.75
C ALA A 285 -3.09 -7.16 11.04
N ASP A 286 -2.16 -7.75 11.78
CA ASP A 286 -2.36 -8.47 13.04
C ASP A 286 -3.14 -7.60 14.04
N ILE A 287 -2.69 -6.35 14.24
CA ILE A 287 -3.32 -5.38 15.15
C ILE A 287 -4.70 -4.94 14.65
N ALA A 288 -4.90 -4.76 13.34
CA ALA A 288 -6.20 -4.40 12.77
C ALA A 288 -7.21 -5.54 12.94
N THR A 289 -6.84 -6.77 12.57
CA THR A 289 -7.66 -7.98 12.74
C THR A 289 -7.99 -8.21 14.21
N ALA A 290 -7.00 -8.17 15.11
CA ALA A 290 -7.20 -8.34 16.55
C ALA A 290 -8.11 -7.27 17.17
N ARG A 291 -7.97 -6.00 16.76
CA ARG A 291 -8.87 -4.91 17.20
C ARG A 291 -10.28 -5.13 16.65
N ALA A 292 -10.43 -5.46 15.37
CA ALA A 292 -11.73 -5.67 14.75
C ALA A 292 -12.46 -6.89 15.33
N ALA A 293 -11.80 -8.02 15.53
CA ALA A 293 -12.41 -9.22 16.13
C ALA A 293 -12.94 -8.95 17.56
N ARG A 294 -12.16 -8.24 18.39
CA ARG A 294 -12.63 -7.75 19.71
C ARG A 294 -13.80 -6.78 19.61
N THR A 295 -13.89 -6.03 18.52
CA THR A 295 -14.95 -5.03 18.29
C THR A 295 -16.24 -5.66 17.76
N LEU A 296 -16.14 -6.69 16.90
CA LEU A 296 -17.27 -7.51 16.46
C LEU A 296 -17.87 -8.28 17.64
N ALA A 297 -17.03 -8.91 18.47
CA ALA A 297 -17.48 -9.51 19.72
C ALA A 297 -18.19 -8.49 20.65
N ALA A 298 -17.67 -7.26 20.78
CA ALA A 298 -18.31 -6.20 21.54
C ALA A 298 -19.67 -5.76 20.96
N LEU A 299 -19.77 -5.64 19.63
CA LEU A 299 -21.01 -5.32 18.91
C LEU A 299 -22.06 -6.43 19.05
N ASP A 300 -21.64 -7.69 19.09
CA ASP A 300 -22.51 -8.85 19.31
C ASP A 300 -22.78 -9.10 20.81
N GLY A 301 -22.35 -8.20 21.71
CA GLY A 301 -22.61 -8.26 23.16
C GLY A 301 -21.80 -9.32 23.93
N ARG A 302 -20.71 -9.83 23.34
CA ARG A 302 -19.92 -10.96 23.86
C ARG A 302 -18.60 -10.50 24.52
N ALA A 303 -18.19 -11.20 25.58
CA ALA A 303 -16.98 -10.90 26.34
C ALA A 303 -15.73 -11.70 25.93
N LYS A 304 -15.88 -12.76 25.12
CA LYS A 304 -14.79 -13.54 24.49
C LYS A 304 -14.93 -13.43 22.97
N VAL A 305 -13.82 -13.21 22.27
CA VAL A 305 -13.73 -13.36 20.81
C VAL A 305 -13.94 -14.81 20.41
N LEU A 306 -14.60 -15.04 19.27
CA LEU A 306 -14.76 -16.33 18.62
C LEU A 306 -14.04 -16.35 17.27
N GLU A 307 -13.70 -17.53 16.77
CA GLU A 307 -13.15 -17.81 15.43
C GLU A 307 -13.90 -17.04 14.33
N SER A 308 -15.24 -17.06 14.37
CA SER A 308 -16.08 -16.35 13.41
C SER A 308 -15.92 -14.82 13.44
N ASP A 309 -15.49 -14.22 14.56
CA ASP A 309 -15.08 -12.82 14.61
C ASP A 309 -13.73 -12.60 13.95
N VAL A 310 -12.80 -13.56 14.04
CA VAL A 310 -11.49 -13.50 13.39
C VAL A 310 -11.66 -13.59 11.89
N ARG A 311 -12.44 -14.56 11.40
CA ARG A 311 -12.78 -14.73 9.98
C ARG A 311 -13.44 -13.47 9.40
N ARG A 312 -14.44 -12.89 10.08
CA ARG A 312 -15.08 -11.59 9.73
C ARG A 312 -14.09 -10.41 9.78
N ALA A 313 -13.26 -10.33 10.81
CA ALA A 313 -12.29 -9.25 10.98
C ALA A 313 -11.21 -9.28 9.89
N ALA A 314 -10.68 -10.46 9.57
CA ALA A 314 -9.65 -10.66 8.56
C ALA A 314 -10.18 -10.37 7.14
N ALA A 315 -11.43 -10.77 6.84
CA ALA A 315 -12.11 -10.42 5.60
C ALA A 315 -12.20 -8.90 5.36
N MET A 316 -12.25 -8.10 6.42
CA MET A 316 -12.19 -6.62 6.32
C MET A 316 -10.75 -6.06 6.45
N ALA A 317 -9.86 -6.70 7.22
CA ALA A 317 -8.56 -6.14 7.57
C ALA A 317 -7.45 -6.45 6.54
N LEU A 318 -7.56 -7.56 5.80
CA LEU A 318 -6.54 -8.06 4.88
C LEU A 318 -6.63 -7.55 3.42
N PRO A 319 -7.79 -7.47 2.73
CA PRO A 319 -7.82 -7.46 1.26
C PRO A 319 -7.04 -6.31 0.62
N HIS A 320 -7.14 -5.10 1.17
CA HIS A 320 -6.39 -3.93 0.69
C HIS A 320 -4.88 -4.01 0.99
N ARG A 321 -4.47 -4.81 1.98
CA ARG A 321 -3.06 -5.03 2.36
C ARG A 321 -2.38 -6.08 1.48
N LEU A 322 -3.13 -7.04 0.96
CA LEU A 322 -2.62 -8.11 0.10
C LEU A 322 -1.80 -7.53 -1.06
N ARG A 323 -0.69 -8.18 -1.37
CA ARG A 323 0.17 -7.80 -2.49
C ARG A 323 -0.20 -8.63 -3.71
N SER A 324 -0.84 -8.00 -4.69
CA SER A 324 -0.63 -8.40 -6.09
C SER A 324 0.87 -8.36 -6.34
N ARG A 325 1.51 -9.52 -6.47
CA ARG A 325 2.88 -9.56 -7.00
C ARG A 325 2.82 -9.08 -8.45
N PRO A 326 3.87 -8.45 -9.00
CA PRO A 326 3.87 -8.08 -10.41
C PRO A 326 3.49 -9.30 -11.26
N PHE A 327 2.51 -9.12 -12.14
CA PHE A 327 1.96 -10.11 -13.07
C PHE A 327 1.09 -11.24 -12.47
N GLU A 328 0.95 -11.31 -11.14
CA GLU A 328 -0.07 -12.10 -10.43
C GLU A 328 -1.26 -11.19 -10.07
N ASP A 329 -2.47 -11.74 -9.92
CA ASP A 329 -3.53 -11.01 -9.22
C ASP A 329 -3.17 -10.93 -7.72
N ALA A 330 -3.83 -10.07 -6.95
CA ALA A 330 -3.82 -10.26 -5.51
C ALA A 330 -4.52 -11.60 -5.21
N PRO A 331 -3.99 -12.45 -4.31
CA PRO A 331 -4.71 -13.66 -3.90
C PRO A 331 -6.07 -13.24 -3.34
N ASP A 332 -7.14 -13.99 -3.62
CA ASP A 332 -8.45 -13.61 -3.11
C ASP A 332 -8.45 -13.76 -1.59
N ALA A 333 -8.96 -12.73 -0.91
CA ALA A 333 -9.06 -12.75 0.53
C ALA A 333 -10.06 -13.80 1.00
N SER A 334 -11.11 -14.13 0.22
CA SER A 334 -11.99 -15.24 0.59
C SER A 334 -11.32 -16.59 0.39
N GLU A 335 -10.59 -16.82 -0.71
CA GLU A 335 -9.86 -18.09 -0.93
C GLU A 335 -8.83 -18.33 0.18
N LEU A 336 -8.05 -17.32 0.59
CA LEU A 336 -7.11 -17.44 1.71
C LEU A 336 -7.77 -17.71 3.07
N LEU A 337 -8.99 -17.21 3.29
CA LEU A 337 -9.73 -17.44 4.52
C LEU A 337 -10.42 -18.80 4.54
N ASP A 338 -10.96 -19.23 3.39
CA ASP A 338 -11.59 -20.54 3.27
C ASP A 338 -10.53 -21.65 3.35
N ASP A 339 -9.39 -21.52 2.67
CA ASP A 339 -8.24 -22.42 2.82
C ASP A 339 -7.78 -22.52 4.30
N HIS A 340 -7.57 -21.39 4.99
CA HIS A 340 -7.04 -21.39 6.36
C HIS A 340 -8.02 -21.98 7.40
N PHE A 341 -9.28 -21.57 7.36
CA PHE A 341 -10.28 -21.96 8.37
C PHE A 341 -10.97 -23.30 8.08
N ASP A 342 -11.05 -23.76 6.82
CA ASP A 342 -11.72 -25.02 6.51
C ASP A 342 -10.76 -26.23 6.55
N ASP A 343 -9.45 -26.09 6.26
CA ASP A 343 -8.48 -27.21 6.37
C ASP A 343 -8.30 -27.69 7.84
N GLU A 344 -8.29 -26.77 8.83
CA GLU A 344 -8.21 -27.18 10.25
C GLU A 344 -9.42 -28.02 10.68
N SER A 345 -10.60 -27.76 10.11
CA SER A 345 -11.82 -28.55 10.38
C SER A 345 -11.74 -30.00 9.87
N ALA A 346 -10.87 -30.28 8.90
CA ALA A 346 -10.58 -31.64 8.46
C ALA A 346 -9.60 -32.33 9.41
N ASP A 347 -8.56 -31.62 9.87
CA ASP A 347 -7.48 -32.20 10.68
C ASP A 347 -7.89 -32.53 12.12
N GLU A 348 -8.92 -31.86 12.67
CA GLU A 348 -9.58 -32.33 13.90
C GLU A 348 -10.35 -33.66 13.70
N SER A 349 -10.94 -33.88 12.51
CA SER A 349 -11.79 -35.04 12.25
C SER A 349 -11.02 -36.37 12.13
N GLU A 350 -9.76 -36.36 11.66
CA GLU A 350 -8.92 -37.56 11.62
C GLU A 350 -8.32 -37.91 13.01
N ARG A 351 -8.32 -36.97 13.96
CA ARG A 351 -7.72 -37.17 15.30
C ARG A 351 -8.63 -37.98 16.23
N ASP A 352 -9.95 -37.89 16.08
CA ASP A 352 -10.92 -38.65 16.89
C ASP A 352 -11.13 -40.12 16.40
N GLU A 353 -10.69 -40.47 15.18
CA GLU A 353 -10.77 -41.85 14.65
C GLU A 353 -9.51 -42.71 14.90
N THR A 354 -8.41 -42.17 15.46
CA THR A 354 -7.13 -42.91 15.57
C THR A 354 -6.84 -43.55 16.93
N ASP A 355 -7.55 -43.21 17.99
CA ASP A 355 -7.33 -43.75 19.36
C ASP A 355 -8.22 -44.98 19.69
N ALA A 356 -8.52 -45.82 18.68
CA ALA A 356 -9.51 -46.90 18.75
C ALA A 356 -9.04 -48.32 18.35
N ASP A 357 -7.73 -48.57 18.21
CA ASP A 357 -7.20 -49.92 17.89
C ASP A 357 -6.06 -50.36 18.85
N GLY A 358 -6.40 -51.21 19.83
CA GLY A 358 -5.47 -51.70 20.86
C GLY A 358 -5.99 -52.90 21.65
N ASP A 359 -5.63 -54.12 21.22
CA ASP A 359 -6.15 -55.42 21.68
C ASP A 359 -6.22 -55.67 23.21
N GLY A 360 -7.29 -56.37 23.66
CA GLY A 360 -7.57 -56.60 25.09
C GLY A 360 -8.30 -57.90 25.53
N ASP A 361 -8.60 -58.85 24.63
CA ASP A 361 -9.15 -60.23 24.87
C ASP A 361 -10.50 -60.36 25.65
N PRO A 362 -11.43 -61.29 25.30
CA PRO A 362 -12.84 -61.16 25.68
C PRO A 362 -13.24 -61.83 27.00
N SER A 363 -14.39 -61.40 27.56
CA SER A 363 -15.18 -62.23 28.48
C SER A 363 -16.67 -62.24 28.08
N GLU A 364 -17.29 -63.43 28.11
CA GLU A 364 -18.68 -63.64 27.70
C GLU A 364 -19.67 -63.18 28.78
N ALA A 365 -20.69 -62.40 28.39
CA ALA A 365 -21.92 -62.20 29.16
C ALA A 365 -23.10 -61.93 28.22
N ASP A 366 -24.24 -62.59 28.44
CA ASP A 366 -25.40 -62.55 27.55
C ASP A 366 -26.29 -61.30 27.72
N GLY A 367 -26.89 -60.88 26.60
CA GLY A 367 -28.35 -60.65 26.56
C GLY A 367 -28.88 -59.21 26.41
N GLU A 368 -29.82 -59.08 25.45
CA GLU A 368 -31.01 -58.19 25.45
C GLU A 368 -30.79 -56.66 25.70
N GLY A 369 -31.18 -55.72 24.83
CA GLY A 369 -31.85 -55.76 23.52
C GLY A 369 -33.01 -54.74 23.43
N GLY A 370 -33.14 -54.04 22.29
CA GLY A 370 -34.32 -53.21 21.96
C GLY A 370 -34.09 -51.68 21.96
N ASP A 371 -33.89 -51.14 20.75
CA ASP A 371 -34.68 -50.09 20.08
C ASP A 371 -35.22 -48.86 20.87
N ASP A 372 -34.80 -47.69 20.38
CA ASP A 372 -35.59 -46.47 20.07
C ASP A 372 -36.10 -45.46 21.15
N ALA A 373 -36.19 -44.22 20.65
CA ALA A 373 -37.03 -43.08 21.05
C ALA A 373 -36.57 -42.10 22.17
N ASP A 374 -36.05 -40.95 21.71
CA ASP A 374 -36.65 -39.60 21.86
C ASP A 374 -37.46 -39.26 23.13
N GLY A 375 -37.10 -38.16 23.82
CA GLY A 375 -37.84 -37.70 25.01
C GLY A 375 -37.43 -36.33 25.57
N GLU A 376 -37.78 -35.28 24.85
CA GLU A 376 -37.64 -33.84 25.16
C GLU A 376 -37.84 -33.39 26.63
N THR A 377 -37.07 -32.36 27.02
CA THR A 377 -37.42 -31.26 27.97
C THR A 377 -37.75 -31.55 29.44
N ALA A 378 -37.08 -30.81 30.34
CA ALA A 378 -37.73 -29.80 31.20
C ALA A 378 -36.69 -28.95 31.97
N ASP A 379 -36.83 -27.63 31.92
CA ASP A 379 -36.23 -26.70 32.88
C ASP A 379 -36.92 -26.81 34.25
N GLU A 380 -36.19 -26.52 35.34
CA GLU A 380 -36.42 -25.32 36.18
C GLU A 380 -35.60 -25.33 37.48
N GLU A 381 -35.41 -24.12 37.99
CA GLU A 381 -34.73 -23.66 39.20
C GLU A 381 -34.93 -24.51 40.49
N SER A 382 -33.96 -24.49 41.42
CA SER A 382 -33.94 -23.45 42.49
C SER A 382 -32.82 -23.64 43.53
N ALA A 383 -32.66 -22.61 44.38
CA ALA A 383 -31.59 -22.44 45.38
C ALA A 383 -31.78 -23.25 46.69
N GLY A 384 -30.72 -23.29 47.53
CA GLY A 384 -30.93 -23.42 48.99
C GLY A 384 -29.78 -23.98 49.86
N ASP A 385 -28.98 -23.07 50.42
CA ASP A 385 -28.42 -23.07 51.79
C ASP A 385 -27.85 -24.35 52.47
N THR A 386 -26.55 -24.29 52.83
CA THR A 386 -25.91 -24.59 54.16
C THR A 386 -26.12 -25.99 54.83
N ALA A 387 -25.24 -26.54 55.67
CA ALA A 387 -24.16 -25.98 56.51
C ALA A 387 -23.19 -27.09 57.01
N ASP A 388 -22.01 -26.70 57.53
CA ASP A 388 -21.18 -27.38 58.57
C ASP A 388 -20.73 -28.86 58.33
N GLU A 389 -19.80 -29.52 59.05
CA GLU A 389 -18.77 -29.27 60.10
C GLU A 389 -17.60 -30.30 59.79
N GLU A 390 -16.36 -30.36 60.32
CA GLU A 390 -15.66 -29.77 61.48
C GLU A 390 -14.34 -29.04 61.03
N SER A 391 -13.22 -29.21 61.74
CA SER A 391 -11.89 -28.57 61.47
C SER A 391 -10.74 -29.34 62.18
N ALA A 392 -9.48 -29.05 61.80
CA ALA A 392 -8.20 -29.54 62.38
C ALA A 392 -7.87 -31.04 62.17
N GLY A 393 -6.61 -31.48 62.11
CA GLY A 393 -5.29 -30.79 62.14
C GLY A 393 -4.23 -31.65 61.39
N ASP A 394 -2.93 -31.37 61.42
CA ASP A 394 -2.17 -30.48 62.32
C ASP A 394 -0.81 -30.04 61.69
N THR A 395 -0.20 -29.00 62.28
CA THR A 395 1.23 -28.56 62.30
C THR A 395 2.36 -29.34 61.57
N SER A 396 3.48 -28.73 61.14
CA SER A 396 3.99 -27.33 61.25
C SER A 396 5.24 -27.08 60.38
N ASP A 397 5.61 -25.80 60.31
CA ASP A 397 6.77 -25.18 59.62
C ASP A 397 8.18 -25.63 60.05
N GLY A 398 9.16 -25.26 59.20
CA GLY A 398 10.58 -25.16 59.54
C GLY A 398 11.53 -25.75 58.49
N ASP A 399 12.60 -25.14 57.98
CA ASP A 399 13.15 -23.78 57.79
C ASP A 399 14.62 -24.00 57.29
N GLU A 400 15.28 -22.97 56.73
CA GLU A 400 16.71 -22.84 56.31
C GLU A 400 17.69 -24.06 56.22
N GLY A 401 18.48 -24.11 55.13
CA GLY A 401 19.95 -24.18 55.31
C GLY A 401 20.83 -25.20 54.54
N GLN A 402 21.35 -24.79 53.38
CA GLN A 402 22.77 -24.92 52.95
C GLN A 402 23.51 -26.29 52.75
N THR A 403 23.85 -26.56 51.48
CA THR A 403 25.16 -27.02 50.93
C THR A 403 25.61 -28.51 50.92
N GLN A 404 26.51 -28.76 49.94
CA GLN A 404 27.50 -29.85 49.77
C GLN A 404 27.14 -31.11 48.92
N GLN A 405 27.79 -31.16 47.73
CA GLN A 405 28.20 -32.34 46.92
C GLN A 405 29.23 -33.23 47.70
N PRO A 406 29.72 -34.42 47.22
CA PRO A 406 29.81 -34.92 45.83
C PRO A 406 29.59 -36.46 45.64
N ALA A 407 30.20 -37.02 44.58
CA ALA A 407 30.45 -38.43 44.21
C ALA A 407 29.32 -39.15 43.40
N ASP A 408 29.55 -39.67 42.18
CA ASP A 408 30.35 -40.84 41.69
C ASP A 408 29.55 -42.17 41.82
N ASP A 409 29.60 -43.20 40.96
CA ASP A 409 30.24 -43.47 39.63
C ASP A 409 29.12 -43.48 38.52
N ASP A 410 28.97 -44.28 37.43
CA ASP A 410 29.66 -45.43 36.75
C ASP A 410 29.12 -45.58 35.27
N GLY A 411 29.87 -46.21 34.34
CA GLY A 411 29.43 -46.79 33.03
C GLY A 411 29.13 -45.85 31.83
N GLU A 412 29.83 -45.77 30.67
CA GLU A 412 30.58 -46.72 29.79
C GLU A 412 29.71 -47.64 28.89
N ASP A 413 30.01 -47.91 27.61
CA ASP A 413 30.89 -47.30 26.57
C ASP A 413 30.61 -47.93 25.17
N ASP A 414 31.03 -47.32 24.05
CA ASP A 414 31.41 -48.00 22.78
C ASP A 414 31.96 -46.98 21.72
N ALA A 415 33.27 -46.68 21.63
CA ALA A 415 34.38 -47.43 20.98
C ALA A 415 34.79 -46.87 19.55
N PRO A 416 35.96 -47.21 18.93
CA PRO A 416 37.07 -46.24 18.95
C PRO A 416 38.01 -46.13 17.70
N SER A 417 38.88 -45.09 17.69
CA SER A 417 40.34 -45.02 17.32
C SER A 417 40.94 -45.85 16.13
N PRO A 418 41.92 -45.36 15.33
CA PRO A 418 43.26 -44.94 15.83
C PRO A 418 44.08 -43.85 15.04
N PRO A 419 45.30 -43.44 15.52
CA PRO A 419 46.12 -42.31 15.00
C PRO A 419 47.45 -42.82 14.31
N PRO A 420 48.64 -42.12 14.24
CA PRO A 420 49.02 -40.71 14.54
C PRO A 420 50.01 -40.00 13.54
N GLY A 421 50.27 -38.69 13.77
CA GLY A 421 51.66 -38.19 13.90
C GLY A 421 52.26 -37.21 12.86
N SER A 422 52.78 -36.06 13.34
CA SER A 422 54.09 -35.43 13.00
C SER A 422 54.36 -34.19 13.88
N GLU A 423 55.60 -33.68 13.91
CA GLU A 423 56.10 -32.74 14.94
C GLU A 423 56.63 -31.39 14.40
N ALA A 424 56.70 -30.41 15.33
CA ALA A 424 57.72 -29.35 15.47
C ALA A 424 57.62 -27.98 14.75
N GLY A 425 57.73 -26.90 15.56
CA GLY A 425 58.13 -25.53 15.19
C GLY A 425 56.99 -24.56 14.82
N ASP A 426 57.00 -23.27 15.20
CA ASP A 426 57.89 -22.51 16.12
C ASP A 426 57.12 -21.26 16.66
N ALA A 427 57.72 -20.47 17.56
CA ALA A 427 57.12 -19.29 18.25
C ALA A 427 56.73 -18.12 17.31
N GLY A 428 55.94 -17.11 17.73
CA GLY A 428 55.39 -16.73 19.06
C GLY A 428 54.11 -15.87 18.93
N ASP A 429 53.32 -15.62 19.98
CA ASP A 429 53.56 -14.67 21.11
C ASP A 429 53.66 -13.18 20.64
N GLU A 430 52.94 -12.19 21.19
CA GLU A 430 52.12 -12.10 22.41
C GLU A 430 50.78 -11.32 22.20
N SER A 431 49.76 -11.69 23.01
CA SER A 431 48.94 -10.87 23.95
C SER A 431 48.50 -9.41 23.62
N GLY A 432 47.28 -8.96 23.98
CA GLY A 432 46.15 -9.61 24.67
C GLY A 432 45.15 -8.62 25.31
N GLY A 433 44.12 -9.14 26.01
CA GLY A 433 43.14 -8.42 26.86
C GLY A 433 41.98 -7.74 26.11
N GLU A 434 40.68 -7.89 26.42
CA GLU A 434 39.94 -7.93 27.72
C GLU A 434 39.95 -6.58 28.47
N SER A 435 38.82 -6.02 28.96
CA SER A 435 37.42 -6.50 29.03
C SER A 435 36.42 -5.33 29.01
N ASP A 436 35.12 -5.63 28.99
CA ASP A 436 34.02 -4.67 29.22
C ASP A 436 34.02 -4.05 30.63
N GLU A 437 33.37 -2.89 30.79
CA GLU A 437 32.33 -2.66 31.81
C GLU A 437 31.44 -1.46 31.48
N GLN A 438 30.26 -1.36 32.13
CA GLN A 438 29.16 -0.44 31.79
C GLN A 438 29.06 0.74 32.76
N THR A 439 28.46 1.88 32.34
CA THR A 439 27.24 2.47 32.97
C THR A 439 26.84 3.85 32.41
N GLU A 440 25.52 4.03 32.25
CA GLU A 440 24.65 5.23 32.45
C GLU A 440 25.12 6.68 32.18
N GLY A 441 24.18 7.53 31.72
CA GLY A 441 24.37 8.96 31.49
C GLY A 441 23.27 9.85 32.10
N THR A 442 23.40 11.18 31.98
CA THR A 442 22.40 12.19 32.39
C THR A 442 22.69 13.53 31.65
N PRO A 443 21.68 14.32 31.23
CA PRO A 443 21.87 15.46 30.31
C PRO A 443 22.06 16.83 31.01
N LEU A 444 22.19 17.91 30.22
CA LEU A 444 22.24 19.31 30.69
C LEU A 444 21.49 20.27 29.74
N VAL A 445 21.18 21.47 30.26
CA VAL A 445 19.95 22.25 29.96
C VAL A 445 20.25 23.61 29.30
N PRO A 446 19.32 24.21 28.50
CA PRO A 446 19.59 25.43 27.72
C PRO A 446 19.72 26.73 28.53
N GLY A 447 20.43 27.72 27.95
CA GLY A 447 20.22 29.15 28.24
C GLY A 447 21.46 29.97 28.63
N GLN A 448 22.10 30.64 27.66
CA GLN A 448 22.97 31.81 27.89
C GLN A 448 22.81 32.86 26.79
N SER A 449 23.03 34.14 27.14
CA SER A 449 22.74 35.30 26.29
C SER A 449 23.85 35.62 25.28
N PRO A 450 23.53 36.24 24.12
CA PRO A 450 24.51 36.54 23.08
C PRO A 450 25.43 37.72 23.43
N THR A 451 26.68 37.63 22.97
CA THR A 451 27.68 38.72 22.91
C THR A 451 28.14 38.92 21.46
N PRO A 452 28.79 40.05 21.10
CA PRO A 452 28.40 40.76 19.87
C PRO A 452 29.02 40.23 18.58
N VAL A 453 28.34 40.53 17.46
CA VAL A 453 28.86 40.38 16.10
C VAL A 453 30.16 41.17 15.94
N GLY A 454 31.27 40.46 15.70
CA GLY A 454 32.49 41.00 15.14
C GLY A 454 32.53 40.71 13.64
N GLU A 455 32.97 41.67 12.84
CA GLU A 455 33.13 41.49 11.39
C GLU A 455 34.19 40.41 11.09
N SER A 456 33.91 39.54 10.13
CA SER A 456 34.85 38.56 9.59
C SER A 456 34.46 38.26 8.15
N ASP A 457 35.40 38.44 7.22
CA ASP A 457 35.17 38.21 5.79
C ASP A 457 34.82 36.75 5.50
N ALA A 458 33.99 36.52 4.48
CA ALA A 458 33.61 35.18 4.05
C ALA A 458 34.83 34.41 3.53
N PRO A 459 35.00 33.12 3.89
CA PRO A 459 36.11 32.31 3.41
C PRO A 459 36.00 32.03 1.91
N ASP A 460 37.12 32.10 1.21
CA ASP A 460 37.23 31.79 -0.22
C ASP A 460 37.14 30.27 -0.45
N LEU A 461 35.92 29.78 -0.71
CA LEU A 461 35.64 28.40 -1.02
C LEU A 461 35.86 28.12 -2.51
N SER A 462 37.11 27.85 -2.87
CA SER A 462 37.44 27.20 -4.15
C SER A 462 36.72 25.83 -4.25
N PRO A 463 36.10 25.50 -5.40
CA PRO A 463 35.42 24.22 -5.56
C PRO A 463 36.43 23.06 -5.55
N PRO A 464 36.06 21.88 -5.01
CA PRO A 464 36.97 20.74 -4.94
C PRO A 464 37.21 20.10 -6.31
N GLU A 465 38.47 19.95 -6.70
CA GLU A 465 38.86 19.08 -7.82
C GLU A 465 38.76 17.61 -7.38
N ALA A 466 37.62 16.98 -7.67
CA ALA A 466 37.40 15.57 -7.40
C ALA A 466 38.19 14.69 -8.41
N VAL A 467 39.33 14.16 -7.96
CA VAL A 467 40.13 13.20 -8.75
C VAL A 467 39.48 11.83 -8.68
N ALA A 468 38.89 11.37 -9.79
CA ALA A 468 38.21 10.08 -9.87
C ALA A 468 39.18 8.92 -10.10
N GLU A 469 39.58 8.22 -9.03
CA GLU A 469 40.19 6.89 -9.14
C GLU A 469 39.08 5.83 -9.29
N GLY A 470 38.82 5.44 -10.54
CA GLY A 470 37.71 4.52 -10.87
C GLY A 470 37.93 3.08 -10.38
N ARG A 471 36.99 2.58 -9.56
CA ARG A 471 36.74 1.15 -9.44
C ARG A 471 35.92 0.69 -10.65
N ALA A 472 36.49 -0.18 -11.48
CA ALA A 472 35.82 -0.71 -12.66
C ALA A 472 34.75 -1.76 -12.28
N GLY A 473 33.51 -1.30 -12.06
CA GLY A 473 32.30 -2.07 -12.35
C GLY A 473 31.82 -1.70 -13.75
N GLY A 474 31.39 -2.69 -14.55
CA GLY A 474 31.00 -2.47 -15.94
C GLY A 474 29.57 -1.94 -16.08
N GLY A 475 29.37 -0.64 -15.86
CA GLY A 475 28.10 0.04 -16.21
C GLY A 475 28.03 0.41 -17.70
N ARG A 476 26.80 0.53 -18.23
CA ARG A 476 26.54 1.02 -19.60
C ARG A 476 27.07 2.46 -19.77
N GLY A 477 27.43 2.83 -21.00
CA GLY A 477 28.21 4.05 -21.28
C GLY A 477 27.45 5.35 -20.98
N SER A 478 28.09 6.30 -20.31
CA SER A 478 27.53 7.64 -20.05
C SER A 478 27.33 8.43 -21.35
N VAL A 479 26.07 8.74 -21.69
CA VAL A 479 25.70 9.52 -22.88
C VAL A 479 26.19 10.97 -22.76
N SER A 480 26.59 11.58 -23.88
CA SER A 480 27.09 12.96 -23.90
C SER A 480 26.02 13.99 -23.47
N PRO A 481 26.29 14.90 -22.51
CA PRO A 481 25.30 15.88 -22.04
C PRO A 481 24.76 16.81 -23.13
N ALA A 482 23.42 16.85 -23.25
CA ALA A 482 22.67 17.56 -24.29
C ALA A 482 21.91 18.79 -23.76
N VAL A 483 21.49 19.70 -24.66
CA VAL A 483 20.62 20.83 -24.30
C VAL A 483 19.17 20.37 -24.13
N ASP A 484 18.66 19.56 -25.05
CA ASP A 484 17.38 18.84 -24.98
C ASP A 484 17.45 17.59 -24.08
N GLY A 485 18.27 17.60 -23.03
CA GLY A 485 18.39 16.49 -22.09
C GLY A 485 17.27 16.50 -21.06
N GLU A 486 16.83 15.32 -20.62
CA GLU A 486 16.09 15.11 -19.38
C GLU A 486 17.02 14.28 -18.47
N GLY A 487 17.16 14.72 -17.21
CA GLY A 487 18.24 14.31 -16.32
C GLY A 487 18.94 15.49 -15.62
N ALA A 488 20.04 15.20 -14.93
CA ALA A 488 20.75 16.15 -14.05
C ALA A 488 21.43 17.29 -14.82
N ARG A 489 21.31 18.55 -14.34
CA ARG A 489 21.92 19.72 -15.02
C ARG A 489 23.43 19.83 -14.75
N VAL A 490 24.23 19.17 -15.59
CA VAL A 490 25.70 19.21 -15.61
C VAL A 490 26.25 20.63 -15.74
N ARG A 491 25.72 21.44 -16.68
CA ARG A 491 26.21 22.81 -16.91
C ARG A 491 25.14 23.73 -17.50
N THR A 492 25.48 24.99 -17.72
CA THR A 492 24.68 25.92 -18.54
C THR A 492 25.58 26.54 -19.60
N GLN A 493 25.02 26.77 -20.78
CA GLN A 493 25.72 27.45 -21.88
C GLN A 493 24.89 28.62 -22.40
N ARG A 494 25.44 29.45 -23.27
CA ARG A 494 24.65 30.50 -23.92
C ARG A 494 23.55 29.85 -24.75
N ALA A 495 22.34 30.42 -24.75
CA ALA A 495 21.25 29.95 -25.60
C ALA A 495 21.50 30.31 -27.07
N ASP A 496 21.29 29.33 -27.95
CA ASP A 496 21.38 29.50 -29.41
C ASP A 496 19.99 29.62 -30.06
N SER A 497 18.92 29.39 -29.30
CA SER A 497 17.52 29.65 -29.68
C SER A 497 16.68 30.12 -28.49
N ASP A 498 15.59 30.83 -28.76
CA ASP A 498 14.67 31.35 -27.73
C ASP A 498 13.73 30.26 -27.13
N ARG A 499 13.87 28.98 -27.52
CA ARG A 499 12.91 27.91 -27.17
C ARG A 499 13.23 27.14 -25.88
N GLN A 500 14.49 27.13 -25.43
CA GLN A 500 14.92 26.47 -24.18
C GLN A 500 15.79 27.42 -23.37
N ILE A 501 15.14 28.26 -22.57
CA ILE A 501 15.83 29.25 -21.72
C ILE A 501 15.73 28.82 -20.24
N ASP A 502 16.87 28.51 -19.61
CA ASP A 502 16.95 28.47 -18.15
C ASP A 502 16.92 29.92 -17.66
N ALA A 503 15.73 30.37 -17.26
CA ALA A 503 15.49 31.74 -16.79
C ALA A 503 16.36 32.09 -15.58
N ALA A 504 16.58 31.14 -14.65
CA ALA A 504 17.37 31.37 -13.45
C ALA A 504 18.87 31.51 -13.79
N ALA A 505 19.39 30.71 -14.72
CA ALA A 505 20.75 30.85 -15.24
C ALA A 505 20.94 32.13 -16.07
N SER A 506 19.91 32.55 -16.79
CA SER A 506 19.89 33.80 -17.56
C SER A 506 19.92 35.03 -16.66
N VAL A 507 19.13 35.02 -15.58
CA VAL A 507 19.17 36.06 -14.53
C VAL A 507 20.53 36.06 -13.83
N ARG A 508 21.08 34.90 -13.43
CA ARG A 508 22.43 34.81 -12.85
C ARG A 508 23.50 35.40 -13.78
N ALA A 509 23.41 35.16 -15.10
CA ALA A 509 24.33 35.73 -16.08
C ALA A 509 24.22 37.25 -16.22
N ALA A 510 23.00 37.81 -16.18
CA ALA A 510 22.78 39.26 -16.19
C ALA A 510 23.28 39.93 -14.89
N THR A 511 22.96 39.35 -13.73
CA THR A 511 23.41 39.84 -12.42
C THR A 511 24.94 39.79 -12.29
N ALA A 512 25.59 38.72 -12.75
CA ALA A 512 27.06 38.61 -12.77
C ALA A 512 27.74 39.67 -13.66
N ARG A 513 27.00 40.32 -14.56
CA ARG A 513 27.45 41.47 -15.36
C ARG A 513 27.08 42.84 -14.77
N GLY A 514 26.45 42.88 -13.59
CA GLY A 514 25.95 44.11 -12.97
C GLY A 514 24.73 44.72 -13.66
N ASN A 515 24.03 43.96 -14.51
CA ASN A 515 22.82 44.41 -15.20
C ASN A 515 21.56 44.08 -14.37
N ALA A 516 20.65 45.04 -14.20
CA ALA A 516 19.34 44.82 -13.58
C ALA A 516 18.28 44.24 -14.54
N GLY A 517 18.68 43.79 -15.73
CA GLY A 517 17.81 43.21 -16.76
C GLY A 517 18.59 42.30 -17.72
N VAL A 518 17.90 41.27 -18.21
CA VAL A 518 18.48 40.19 -19.05
C VAL A 518 18.55 40.63 -20.51
N ASP A 519 19.76 40.71 -21.07
CA ASP A 519 19.96 40.90 -22.52
C ASP A 519 19.90 39.55 -23.27
N SER A 520 19.75 39.56 -24.60
CA SER A 520 19.87 38.37 -25.46
C SER A 520 21.25 37.69 -25.49
N ARG A 521 22.25 38.30 -24.82
CA ARG A 521 23.58 37.70 -24.56
C ARG A 521 23.66 36.99 -23.20
N ASP A 522 22.70 37.25 -22.31
CA ASP A 522 22.63 36.66 -20.97
C ASP A 522 21.79 35.39 -20.97
N LEU A 523 20.89 35.24 -21.95
CA LEU A 523 20.11 34.03 -22.20
C LEU A 523 20.99 32.78 -22.15
N ARG A 524 20.65 31.87 -21.24
CA ARG A 524 21.28 30.58 -21.03
C ARG A 524 20.31 29.45 -21.32
N GLN A 525 20.82 28.41 -21.94
CA GLN A 525 20.19 27.09 -22.03
C GLN A 525 20.89 26.16 -21.03
N SER A 526 20.12 25.27 -20.39
CA SER A 526 20.70 24.19 -19.59
C SER A 526 21.38 23.19 -20.51
N VAL A 527 22.40 22.52 -20.00
CA VAL A 527 22.92 21.27 -20.57
C VAL A 527 22.82 20.24 -19.47
N ARG A 528 22.05 19.19 -19.74
CA ARG A 528 21.79 18.11 -18.80
C ARG A 528 22.50 16.84 -19.27
N GLU A 529 22.87 16.03 -18.31
CA GLU A 529 23.10 14.61 -18.51
C GLU A 529 21.84 14.03 -19.16
N ARG A 530 22.00 13.14 -20.14
CA ARG A 530 20.90 12.28 -20.59
C ARG A 530 20.97 11.04 -19.71
N ASP A 531 19.90 10.74 -19.00
CA ASP A 531 19.73 9.43 -18.39
C ASP A 531 19.80 8.37 -19.53
N SER A 532 20.66 7.37 -19.38
CA SER A 532 21.02 6.44 -20.46
C SER A 532 20.04 5.27 -20.61
N ALA A 533 18.74 5.56 -20.52
CA ALA A 533 17.68 4.59 -20.70
C ALA A 533 17.71 4.05 -22.14
N VAL A 534 17.75 2.73 -22.29
CA VAL A 534 17.65 2.05 -23.58
C VAL A 534 16.19 1.70 -23.82
N LEU A 535 15.61 2.12 -24.95
CA LEU A 535 14.23 1.76 -25.27
C LEU A 535 14.16 0.30 -25.76
N VAL A 536 13.58 -0.59 -24.96
CA VAL A 536 13.34 -1.99 -25.31
C VAL A 536 11.93 -2.12 -25.90
N VAL A 537 11.86 -2.40 -27.20
CA VAL A 537 10.60 -2.57 -27.95
C VAL A 537 10.33 -4.05 -28.21
N PHE A 538 9.36 -4.61 -27.50
CA PHE A 538 8.86 -5.95 -27.76
C PHE A 538 7.87 -5.92 -28.94
N ALA A 539 8.25 -6.54 -30.06
CA ALA A 539 7.41 -6.71 -31.24
C ALA A 539 6.93 -8.17 -31.32
N VAL A 540 5.66 -8.41 -31.02
CA VAL A 540 5.13 -9.74 -30.73
C VAL A 540 4.03 -10.18 -31.69
N ASP A 541 4.23 -11.35 -32.28
CA ASP A 541 3.28 -12.05 -33.14
C ASP A 541 2.17 -12.70 -32.30
N ALA A 542 0.97 -12.12 -32.34
CA ALA A 542 -0.19 -12.61 -31.58
C ALA A 542 -1.10 -13.53 -32.43
N SER A 543 -0.52 -14.22 -33.41
CA SER A 543 -1.24 -15.13 -34.29
C SER A 543 -1.71 -16.44 -33.60
N ALA A 544 -2.68 -17.10 -34.22
CA ALA A 544 -3.28 -18.32 -33.71
C ALA A 544 -2.30 -19.51 -33.58
N SER A 545 -1.22 -19.55 -34.38
CA SER A 545 -0.11 -20.50 -34.29
C SER A 545 0.81 -20.20 -33.11
N MET A 546 1.09 -18.92 -32.84
CA MET A 546 1.98 -18.45 -31.77
C MET A 546 1.45 -18.71 -30.35
N ARG A 547 0.18 -19.08 -30.16
CA ARG A 547 -0.43 -19.24 -28.82
C ARG A 547 0.25 -20.24 -27.85
N PRO A 548 0.87 -21.36 -28.27
CA PRO A 548 1.66 -22.19 -27.35
C PRO A 548 2.99 -21.51 -26.99
N ALA A 549 3.71 -21.03 -28.02
CA ALA A 549 4.97 -20.30 -27.85
C ALA A 549 4.79 -19.08 -26.94
N MET A 550 3.75 -18.26 -27.14
CA MET A 550 3.47 -17.09 -26.31
C MET A 550 3.10 -17.40 -24.86
N ARG A 551 2.60 -18.60 -24.55
CA ARG A 551 2.41 -19.02 -23.14
C ARG A 551 3.75 -19.37 -22.48
N ALA A 552 4.65 -20.04 -23.20
CA ALA A 552 6.01 -20.31 -22.71
C ALA A 552 6.83 -19.02 -22.60
N ALA A 553 6.80 -18.19 -23.66
CA ALA A 553 7.44 -16.89 -23.74
C ALA A 553 6.98 -15.93 -22.66
N LYS A 554 5.73 -16.06 -22.15
CA LYS A 554 5.19 -15.15 -21.14
C LYS A 554 6.11 -15.12 -19.92
N GLY A 555 6.45 -16.26 -19.32
CA GLY A 555 7.35 -16.29 -18.14
C GLY A 555 8.65 -15.49 -18.38
N THR A 556 9.36 -15.80 -19.46
CA THR A 556 10.62 -15.14 -19.81
C THR A 556 10.45 -13.66 -20.13
N VAL A 557 9.46 -13.26 -20.93
CA VAL A 557 9.19 -11.85 -21.25
C VAL A 557 8.81 -11.07 -19.98
N LEU A 558 8.14 -11.70 -19.01
CA LEU A 558 7.84 -11.08 -17.72
C LEU A 558 9.06 -10.93 -16.81
N GLU A 559 10.05 -11.84 -16.88
CA GLU A 559 11.36 -11.66 -16.22
C GLU A 559 12.15 -10.51 -16.87
N LEU A 560 12.24 -10.49 -18.21
CA LEU A 560 12.89 -9.42 -18.97
C LEU A 560 12.37 -8.02 -18.62
N LEU A 561 11.07 -7.89 -18.35
CA LEU A 561 10.44 -6.63 -17.95
C LEU A 561 10.78 -6.22 -16.50
N LYS A 562 11.03 -7.19 -15.60
CA LYS A 562 11.50 -6.91 -14.24
C LYS A 562 12.96 -6.45 -14.26
N ASP A 563 13.78 -7.00 -15.15
CA ASP A 563 15.21 -6.69 -15.24
C ASP A 563 15.47 -5.36 -15.98
N ALA A 564 14.79 -5.09 -17.09
CA ALA A 564 14.84 -3.78 -17.77
C ALA A 564 14.52 -2.61 -16.82
N TYR A 565 13.52 -2.77 -15.95
CA TYR A 565 13.16 -1.79 -14.94
C TYR A 565 14.25 -1.58 -13.87
N GLN A 566 14.98 -2.63 -13.47
CA GLN A 566 16.08 -2.50 -12.51
C GLN A 566 17.23 -1.64 -13.06
N GLU A 567 17.46 -1.65 -14.38
CA GLU A 567 18.48 -0.82 -15.05
C GLU A 567 17.95 0.54 -15.56
N ARG A 568 16.64 0.83 -15.38
CA ARG A 568 15.91 2.03 -15.88
C ARG A 568 15.84 2.14 -17.40
N ASP A 569 15.61 1.03 -18.08
CA ASP A 569 15.30 1.01 -19.51
C ASP A 569 13.79 1.24 -19.76
N GLU A 570 13.43 2.14 -20.67
CA GLU A 570 12.04 2.32 -21.11
C GLU A 570 11.55 1.08 -21.86
N VAL A 571 10.29 0.68 -21.65
CA VAL A 571 9.67 -0.44 -22.35
C VAL A 571 8.54 0.04 -23.26
N ALA A 572 8.49 -0.48 -24.50
CA ALA A 572 7.30 -0.43 -25.34
C ALA A 572 6.90 -1.82 -25.85
N PHE A 573 5.61 -2.01 -26.15
CA PHE A 573 5.03 -3.30 -26.56
C PHE A 573 4.11 -3.13 -27.76
N VAL A 574 4.39 -3.88 -28.82
CA VAL A 574 3.73 -3.83 -30.13
C VAL A 574 3.26 -5.24 -30.49
N THR A 575 1.96 -5.46 -30.56
CA THR A 575 1.40 -6.70 -31.09
C THR A 575 1.05 -6.58 -32.55
N PHE A 576 1.24 -7.65 -33.32
CA PHE A 576 0.77 -7.72 -34.71
C PHE A 576 -0.03 -9.00 -34.96
N ALA A 577 -1.26 -8.81 -35.47
CA ALA A 577 -2.21 -9.88 -35.75
C ALA A 577 -3.28 -9.43 -36.74
N GLY A 578 -3.92 -10.38 -37.43
CA GLY A 578 -5.07 -10.09 -38.29
C GLY A 578 -4.69 -9.32 -39.56
N GLU A 579 -4.90 -8.00 -39.55
CA GLU A 579 -4.66 -7.10 -40.70
C GLU A 579 -3.67 -5.96 -40.40
N GLY A 580 -3.17 -5.85 -39.16
CA GLY A 580 -2.36 -4.71 -38.74
C GLY A 580 -1.47 -4.98 -37.53
N ALA A 581 -0.97 -3.89 -36.94
CA ALA A 581 -0.15 -3.91 -35.75
C ALA A 581 -0.55 -2.75 -34.84
N ASP A 582 -0.67 -3.05 -33.54
CA ASP A 582 -1.17 -2.17 -32.51
C ASP A 582 -0.10 -1.99 -31.43
N VAL A 583 0.12 -0.74 -31.02
CA VAL A 583 1.01 -0.41 -29.90
C VAL A 583 0.18 -0.53 -28.62
N LEU A 584 0.26 -1.68 -27.94
CA LEU A 584 -0.46 -1.91 -26.68
C LEU A 584 0.15 -1.10 -25.53
N LEU A 585 1.48 -0.93 -25.55
CA LEU A 585 2.23 -0.18 -24.56
C LEU A 585 3.11 0.86 -25.28
N PRO A 586 2.83 2.16 -25.17
CA PRO A 586 3.81 3.19 -25.54
C PRO A 586 5.02 3.14 -24.58
N PRO A 587 6.16 3.76 -24.93
CA PRO A 587 7.32 3.87 -24.03
C PRO A 587 6.93 4.27 -22.61
N THR A 588 7.35 3.47 -21.63
CA THR A 588 7.08 3.70 -20.21
C THR A 588 8.05 2.93 -19.31
N ASP A 589 8.36 3.50 -18.14
CA ASP A 589 9.05 2.82 -17.04
C ASP A 589 8.10 1.91 -16.20
N SER A 590 6.80 1.90 -16.51
CA SER A 590 5.79 1.24 -15.69
C SER A 590 5.66 -0.27 -15.97
N VAL A 591 6.36 -1.07 -15.17
CA VAL A 591 6.26 -2.55 -15.16
C VAL A 591 4.82 -3.03 -15.00
N THR A 592 4.04 -2.41 -14.11
CA THR A 592 2.63 -2.79 -13.85
C THR A 592 1.72 -2.52 -15.04
N LEU A 593 1.98 -1.45 -15.81
CA LEU A 593 1.21 -1.13 -17.00
C LEU A 593 1.60 -2.08 -18.17
N ALA A 594 2.89 -2.42 -18.30
CA ALA A 594 3.36 -3.49 -19.19
C ALA A 594 2.72 -4.86 -18.83
N ALA A 595 2.59 -5.16 -17.53
CA ALA A 595 2.02 -6.40 -17.02
C ALA A 595 0.60 -6.66 -17.51
N ARG A 596 -0.26 -5.66 -17.37
CA ARG A 596 -1.69 -5.77 -17.69
C ARG A 596 -1.89 -6.05 -19.17
N HIS A 597 -1.19 -5.34 -20.05
CA HIS A 597 -1.30 -5.55 -21.50
C HIS A 597 -0.68 -6.88 -21.99
N LEU A 598 0.26 -7.47 -21.24
CA LEU A 598 0.75 -8.85 -21.46
C LEU A 598 -0.18 -9.94 -20.91
N LYS A 599 -1.18 -9.58 -20.10
CA LYS A 599 -2.25 -10.48 -19.67
C LYS A 599 -3.31 -10.63 -20.75
N ASP A 600 -3.68 -9.53 -21.40
CA ASP A 600 -4.84 -9.41 -22.28
C ASP A 600 -4.51 -9.43 -23.79
N LEU A 601 -3.45 -10.16 -24.19
CA LEU A 601 -2.96 -10.17 -25.58
C LEU A 601 -4.02 -10.67 -26.59
N PRO A 602 -4.45 -9.84 -27.57
CA PRO A 602 -5.52 -10.19 -28.50
C PRO A 602 -5.05 -11.19 -29.57
N THR A 603 -5.69 -12.35 -29.65
CA THR A 603 -5.30 -13.42 -30.61
C THR A 603 -5.99 -13.27 -31.96
N GLY A 604 -5.25 -13.32 -33.07
CA GLY A 604 -5.81 -13.25 -34.43
C GLY A 604 -5.36 -14.37 -35.38
N ASP A 605 -6.09 -14.58 -36.48
CA ASP A 605 -5.87 -15.71 -37.39
C ASP A 605 -4.74 -15.52 -38.43
N ARG A 606 -4.00 -14.41 -38.37
CA ARG A 606 -3.04 -13.98 -39.42
C ARG A 606 -1.85 -13.23 -38.83
N THR A 607 -0.71 -13.32 -39.51
CA THR A 607 0.59 -12.72 -39.13
C THR A 607 1.00 -11.62 -40.13
N PRO A 608 0.71 -10.34 -39.85
CA PRO A 608 1.13 -9.20 -40.66
C PRO A 608 2.52 -8.69 -40.22
N LEU A 609 3.54 -9.55 -40.30
CA LEU A 609 4.92 -9.25 -39.85
C LEU A 609 5.50 -7.92 -40.39
N PRO A 610 5.26 -7.48 -41.64
CA PRO A 610 5.69 -6.16 -42.12
C PRO A 610 5.02 -4.97 -41.40
N ALA A 611 3.83 -5.15 -40.81
CA ALA A 611 3.16 -4.12 -40.03
C ALA A 611 3.78 -4.00 -38.64
N GLY A 612 4.07 -5.12 -37.98
CA GLY A 612 4.73 -5.16 -36.67
C GLY A 612 6.08 -4.44 -36.66
N LEU A 613 6.95 -4.76 -37.64
CA LEU A 613 8.24 -4.09 -37.80
C LEU A 613 8.09 -2.58 -38.01
N ARG A 614 7.14 -2.14 -38.85
CA ARG A 614 6.89 -0.70 -39.06
C ARG A 614 6.36 -0.01 -37.81
N ALA A 615 5.47 -0.66 -37.06
CA ALA A 615 4.94 -0.12 -35.80
C ALA A 615 6.04 0.02 -34.73
N ALA A 616 6.95 -0.96 -34.61
CA ALA A 616 8.13 -0.85 -33.74
C ALA A 616 9.07 0.30 -34.17
N GLY A 617 9.38 0.41 -35.47
CA GLY A 617 10.14 1.53 -36.01
C GLY A 617 9.46 2.89 -35.80
N ASP A 618 8.12 2.93 -35.82
CA ASP A 618 7.32 4.13 -35.54
C ASP A 618 7.30 4.53 -34.07
N VAL A 619 7.40 3.57 -33.14
CA VAL A 619 7.58 3.84 -31.70
C VAL A 619 8.94 4.46 -31.44
N ILE A 620 10.02 3.83 -31.92
CA ILE A 620 11.40 4.35 -31.79
C ILE A 620 11.50 5.76 -32.38
N ARG A 621 10.90 5.98 -33.55
CA ARG A 621 10.84 7.28 -34.25
C ARG A 621 10.06 8.39 -33.50
N ARG A 622 9.21 8.03 -32.53
CA ARG A 622 8.44 8.99 -31.71
C ARG A 622 9.10 9.26 -30.36
N ALA A 623 9.82 8.28 -29.81
CA ALA A 623 10.58 8.42 -28.56
C ALA A 623 11.93 9.14 -28.76
N ASP A 624 12.59 8.93 -29.90
CA ASP A 624 13.95 9.45 -30.18
C ASP A 624 15.00 9.07 -29.09
N PRO A 625 15.06 7.79 -28.67
CA PRO A 625 15.87 7.35 -27.52
C PRO A 625 17.36 7.35 -27.84
N ALA A 626 18.21 7.44 -26.80
CA ALA A 626 19.66 7.42 -26.97
C ALA A 626 20.19 6.07 -27.51
N ALA A 627 19.54 4.96 -27.15
CA ALA A 627 19.75 3.65 -27.74
C ALA A 627 18.42 2.88 -27.75
N SER A 628 18.29 1.86 -28.61
CA SER A 628 17.11 0.99 -28.62
C SER A 628 17.43 -0.44 -29.00
N VAL A 629 16.64 -1.37 -28.45
CA VAL A 629 16.66 -2.79 -28.77
C VAL A 629 15.26 -3.22 -29.23
N VAL A 630 15.16 -3.94 -30.34
CA VAL A 630 13.91 -4.55 -30.81
C VAL A 630 13.96 -6.05 -30.56
N VAL A 631 13.02 -6.54 -29.75
CA VAL A 631 12.84 -7.98 -29.47
C VAL A 631 11.66 -8.48 -30.29
N LEU A 632 11.93 -9.13 -31.42
CA LEU A 632 10.91 -9.63 -32.33
C LEU A 632 10.59 -11.10 -32.04
N VAL A 633 9.36 -11.40 -31.61
CA VAL A 633 8.92 -12.78 -31.31
C VAL A 633 7.92 -13.25 -32.36
N THR A 634 8.25 -14.27 -33.17
CA THR A 634 7.41 -14.75 -34.30
C THR A 634 7.77 -16.15 -34.79
N ASP A 635 6.83 -16.84 -35.45
CA ASP A 635 7.08 -18.08 -36.22
C ASP A 635 7.61 -17.80 -37.66
N GLY A 636 7.78 -16.53 -38.01
CA GLY A 636 8.31 -16.06 -39.29
C GLY A 636 7.35 -16.16 -40.47
N ARG A 637 6.09 -16.60 -40.29
CA ARG A 637 5.13 -16.88 -41.37
C ARG A 637 4.36 -15.62 -41.80
N ALA A 638 5.03 -14.70 -42.50
CA ALA A 638 4.39 -13.48 -43.01
C ALA A 638 3.31 -13.75 -44.07
N ASN A 639 2.06 -13.92 -43.60
CA ASN A 639 0.92 -14.33 -44.41
C ASN A 639 0.09 -13.15 -44.98
N VAL A 640 0.44 -11.90 -44.66
CA VAL A 640 -0.32 -10.71 -45.09
C VAL A 640 0.60 -9.58 -45.55
N ALA A 641 0.58 -9.31 -46.86
CA ALA A 641 1.00 -8.04 -47.47
C ALA A 641 0.38 -7.91 -48.87
N ASP A 642 -0.05 -6.71 -49.26
CA ASP A 642 -0.44 -6.42 -50.64
C ASP A 642 0.82 -6.40 -51.54
N GLY A 643 1.13 -7.54 -52.16
CA GLY A 643 2.26 -7.71 -53.07
C GLY A 643 3.20 -8.84 -52.65
N SER A 644 4.42 -8.49 -52.26
CA SER A 644 5.51 -9.42 -51.91
C SER A 644 5.80 -9.35 -50.41
N PRO A 645 5.33 -10.30 -49.57
CA PRO A 645 5.53 -10.23 -48.12
C PRO A 645 7.01 -10.23 -47.72
N THR A 646 7.84 -10.99 -48.44
CA THR A 646 9.30 -11.05 -48.24
C THR A 646 9.98 -9.70 -48.45
N GLU A 647 9.60 -8.98 -49.50
CA GLU A 647 10.15 -7.66 -49.86
C GLU A 647 9.62 -6.58 -48.89
N ALA A 648 8.33 -6.61 -48.58
CA ALA A 648 7.71 -5.73 -47.59
C ALA A 648 8.28 -5.92 -46.17
N THR A 649 8.73 -7.14 -45.82
CA THR A 649 9.43 -7.46 -44.55
C THR A 649 10.86 -6.92 -44.58
N ARG A 650 11.62 -7.22 -45.65
CA ARG A 650 12.99 -6.74 -45.90
C ARG A 650 13.11 -5.23 -45.77
N ASP A 651 12.20 -4.47 -46.39
CA ASP A 651 12.27 -3.01 -46.35
C ASP A 651 11.95 -2.44 -44.95
N ALA A 652 11.07 -3.09 -44.19
CA ALA A 652 10.79 -2.71 -42.79
C ALA A 652 11.94 -3.06 -41.84
N ALA A 653 12.60 -4.21 -42.04
CA ALA A 653 13.79 -4.61 -41.30
C ALA A 653 14.95 -3.60 -41.51
N ARG A 654 15.19 -3.21 -42.78
CA ARG A 654 16.16 -2.16 -43.14
C ARG A 654 15.84 -0.80 -42.52
N GLU A 655 14.56 -0.45 -42.41
CA GLU A 655 14.16 0.80 -41.78
C GLU A 655 14.56 0.82 -40.29
N ILE A 656 14.33 -0.27 -39.55
CA ILE A 656 14.79 -0.42 -38.16
C ILE A 656 16.32 -0.38 -38.08
N ALA A 657 17.02 -1.12 -38.95
CA ALA A 657 18.48 -1.17 -38.97
C ALA A 657 19.10 0.22 -39.23
N SER A 658 18.49 1.02 -40.11
CA SER A 658 18.94 2.38 -40.42
C SER A 658 18.81 3.38 -39.26
N ARG A 659 18.18 2.99 -38.14
CA ARG A 659 18.02 3.79 -36.92
C ARG A 659 19.04 3.45 -35.84
N GLY A 660 19.96 2.51 -36.09
CA GLY A 660 20.97 2.06 -35.11
C GLY A 660 20.45 1.09 -34.04
N SER A 661 19.15 0.74 -34.09
CA SER A 661 18.52 -0.21 -33.17
C SER A 661 19.13 -1.60 -33.27
N SER A 662 19.53 -2.21 -32.14
CA SER A 662 19.93 -3.62 -32.11
C SER A 662 18.70 -4.51 -32.21
N VAL A 663 18.75 -5.60 -33.00
CA VAL A 663 17.59 -6.48 -33.22
C VAL A 663 17.89 -7.90 -32.72
N VAL A 664 17.03 -8.38 -31.83
CA VAL A 664 16.99 -9.77 -31.36
C VAL A 664 15.74 -10.42 -31.93
N VAL A 665 15.90 -11.36 -32.85
CA VAL A 665 14.83 -12.18 -33.40
C VAL A 665 14.72 -13.45 -32.56
N VAL A 666 13.56 -13.65 -31.95
CA VAL A 666 13.20 -14.82 -31.16
C VAL A 666 12.34 -15.72 -32.04
N ASP A 667 12.96 -16.78 -32.57
CA ASP A 667 12.28 -17.75 -33.43
C ASP A 667 11.46 -18.72 -32.56
N ALA A 668 10.19 -18.85 -32.91
CA ALA A 668 9.20 -19.67 -32.23
C ALA A 668 8.66 -20.81 -33.12
N GLY A 669 9.27 -21.06 -34.29
CA GLY A 669 8.88 -22.14 -35.19
C GLY A 669 9.57 -23.48 -34.89
N ASP A 670 8.79 -24.58 -34.90
CA ASP A 670 9.33 -25.96 -34.84
C ASP A 670 10.10 -26.37 -36.13
N ASP A 671 9.84 -25.70 -37.26
CA ASP A 671 10.32 -26.05 -38.59
C ASP A 671 11.46 -25.13 -39.06
N GLY A 672 12.71 -25.57 -38.94
CA GLY A 672 13.88 -24.86 -39.48
C GLY A 672 13.82 -24.61 -41.01
N ASP A 673 14.54 -23.59 -41.45
CA ASP A 673 14.78 -23.22 -42.87
C ASP A 673 13.58 -22.73 -43.72
N THR A 674 12.42 -22.37 -43.14
CA THR A 674 11.30 -21.78 -43.93
C THR A 674 10.66 -20.48 -43.42
N GLY A 675 11.05 -19.96 -42.26
CA GLY A 675 10.60 -18.65 -41.76
C GLY A 675 11.34 -17.44 -42.36
N LEU A 676 10.79 -16.23 -42.19
CA LEU A 676 11.48 -14.97 -42.52
C LEU A 676 12.39 -14.43 -41.40
N THR A 677 12.48 -15.11 -40.26
CA THR A 677 13.30 -14.76 -39.10
C THR A 677 14.77 -14.55 -39.46
N GLY A 678 15.38 -15.50 -40.18
CA GLY A 678 16.76 -15.37 -40.68
C GLY A 678 16.97 -14.18 -41.62
N LEU A 679 16.02 -13.87 -42.50
CA LEU A 679 16.09 -12.70 -43.38
C LEU A 679 16.03 -11.38 -42.60
N ILE A 680 15.29 -11.32 -41.50
CA ILE A 680 15.24 -10.13 -40.64
C ILE A 680 16.57 -9.96 -39.91
N ALA A 681 17.15 -11.03 -39.38
CA ALA A 681 18.48 -11.00 -38.77
C ALA A 681 19.57 -10.52 -39.78
N ASP A 682 19.63 -11.13 -40.98
CA ASP A 682 20.57 -10.76 -42.05
C ASP A 682 20.47 -9.28 -42.47
N GLU A 683 19.25 -8.73 -42.57
CA GLU A 683 19.02 -7.33 -43.00
C GLU A 683 19.12 -6.31 -41.85
N THR A 684 19.34 -6.76 -40.61
CA THR A 684 19.51 -5.90 -39.41
C THR A 684 20.87 -6.02 -38.72
N ASP A 685 21.74 -6.93 -39.19
CA ASP A 685 22.92 -7.42 -38.44
C ASP A 685 22.54 -7.94 -37.04
N GLY A 686 21.31 -8.43 -36.93
CA GLY A 686 20.67 -8.87 -35.69
C GLY A 686 20.96 -10.34 -35.35
N ARG A 687 20.58 -10.74 -34.14
CA ARG A 687 20.77 -12.12 -33.65
C ARG A 687 19.46 -12.89 -33.70
N CYS A 688 19.45 -14.05 -34.35
CA CYS A 688 18.36 -15.02 -34.22
C CYS A 688 18.66 -15.99 -33.06
N VAL A 689 17.69 -16.18 -32.16
CA VAL A 689 17.75 -17.12 -31.03
C VAL A 689 16.45 -17.92 -30.94
N PRO A 690 16.48 -19.20 -30.53
CA PRO A 690 15.25 -19.93 -30.21
C PRO A 690 14.64 -19.41 -28.90
N LEU A 691 13.33 -19.55 -28.76
CA LEU A 691 12.56 -19.02 -27.62
C LEU A 691 13.01 -19.53 -26.25
N ASP A 692 13.44 -20.80 -26.14
CA ASP A 692 13.96 -21.41 -24.91
C ASP A 692 15.28 -20.80 -24.42
N ALA A 693 15.94 -20.03 -25.29
CA ALA A 693 17.21 -19.37 -25.02
C ALA A 693 17.09 -17.83 -24.99
N LEU A 694 15.90 -17.28 -24.77
CA LEU A 694 15.69 -15.87 -24.44
C LEU A 694 16.06 -15.62 -22.97
N SER A 695 16.86 -14.58 -22.65
CA SER A 695 17.26 -14.25 -21.28
C SER A 695 17.72 -12.78 -21.15
N ALA A 696 17.70 -12.22 -19.93
CA ALA A 696 18.05 -10.82 -19.65
C ALA A 696 19.45 -10.47 -20.16
N GLU A 697 20.46 -11.27 -19.77
CA GLU A 697 21.86 -11.13 -20.19
C GLU A 697 22.05 -10.95 -21.71
N ARG A 698 21.13 -11.50 -22.54
CA ARG A 698 21.17 -11.40 -24.00
C ARG A 698 20.56 -10.11 -24.53
N ILE A 699 19.54 -9.57 -23.87
CA ILE A 699 19.02 -8.22 -24.12
C ILE A 699 20.05 -7.21 -23.65
N ASP A 700 20.66 -7.39 -22.47
CA ASP A 700 21.70 -6.49 -21.95
C ASP A 700 22.93 -6.46 -22.86
N ALA A 701 23.34 -7.62 -23.40
CA ALA A 701 24.39 -7.70 -24.41
C ALA A 701 24.00 -7.09 -25.78
N ALA A 702 22.71 -6.90 -26.07
CA ALA A 702 22.22 -6.19 -27.25
C ALA A 702 22.10 -4.67 -26.99
N ALA A 703 21.65 -4.28 -25.80
CA ALA A 703 21.58 -2.91 -25.33
C ALA A 703 22.97 -2.27 -25.21
N GLY A 704 23.93 -2.99 -24.61
CA GLY A 704 25.34 -2.60 -24.57
C GLY A 704 25.98 -2.47 -25.96
N ALA A 705 25.55 -3.28 -26.93
CA ALA A 705 25.99 -3.15 -28.33
C ALA A 705 25.37 -1.91 -28.99
N ALA A 706 24.07 -1.65 -28.79
CA ALA A 706 23.39 -0.45 -29.30
C ALA A 706 24.03 0.84 -28.75
N SER A 707 24.26 0.93 -27.44
CA SER A 707 24.87 2.11 -26.80
C SER A 707 26.36 2.32 -27.15
N THR A 708 27.03 1.33 -27.74
CA THR A 708 28.45 1.46 -28.16
C THR A 708 28.60 2.00 -29.59
N ASN A 709 27.53 2.04 -30.39
CA ASN A 709 27.57 2.41 -31.81
C ASN A 709 27.59 3.94 -32.10
N GLU A 710 27.60 4.80 -31.07
CA GLU A 710 27.64 6.27 -31.19
C GLU A 710 29.05 6.91 -31.13
N ILE A 711 30.14 6.12 -31.19
CA ILE A 711 31.54 6.59 -31.00
C ILE A 711 32.33 6.73 -32.31
#